data_AF-A0A964ESF3-F1
#
_entry.id   AF-A0A964ESF3-F1
#
_cell.length_a   1.000
_cell.length_b   1.000
_cell.length_c   1.000
_cell.angle_alpha   90.00
_cell.angle_beta   90.00
_cell.angle_gamma   90.00
#
_symmetry.space_group_name_H-M   'P 1'
#
loop_
_entity.id
_entity.type
_entity.pdbx_description
1 polymer ?
#
loop_
_entity_poly.entity_id
_entity_poly.type
_entity_poly.pdbx_seq_one_letter_code
_entity_poly.pdbx_strand_id
1 'polypeptide(L)'
;MSASSAEPSAASAPLPTETLQAFASALSPDRILAAALEVDRARTDELDARLLAWHGFRAPGLIVTPFEAQVALCAREAGVFAFNRQEREFLPAPASWRHHELAASQYETGRGIERLLAGQHWPFHQDCPVADWELSAAPRWWSHGLVHAMLGFGWWTELTEWESMHMARLGEVVAALHWYWLGELGRSYCAEHSIRSGDATPSCPECEALEKDAGRAEVRAERIEGEQGRLIAANAVEVLGFEVACFRSGVYGGQIVVPPPGYLGVGEACEYARVHQRRLESPAMARYVERCLRPGLDYATSPADFERRCAELLSTLLTPAAPSATRRAARAMTVLRDVGARLCHAAALRAEAGGGADHERGLRAVGDALARLYGGVEEEAVEGVLGAALAEVAADLVDAGGAPGVETVGALGYRPTTTPEAEPEAFRAARHRALWRRAFHLHPIVGVAARELQPVAARVLDEPRGPAVVAELFEAAMAASEQGEISDMAAAFVGYAVVVVEAWEGLDFAYGLGQRWYYRLASRRVPPDAEAHRWHILRNPYLSELPAPFELGWLEQVLGARVDDAPTGGFEPRATTSVRHLLAGAGRERPVVLAATEARQRLHSRAFHAPTVRELLDEGRLGREALQAALDEELVLCLHLDNPYARWPRPADLRYADVDEADADS
;
A
#
# COMPACT_ATOMS: atom_id res chain seq x y z
N MET A 1 38.62 -33.66 18.08
CA MET A 1 37.87 -32.39 18.22
C MET A 1 36.63 -32.72 19.04
N SER A 2 36.64 -32.44 20.35
CA SER A 2 35.46 -32.58 21.19
C SER A 2 34.48 -31.48 20.80
N ALA A 3 33.30 -31.86 20.31
CA ALA A 3 32.17 -30.95 20.24
C ALA A 3 31.83 -30.53 21.67
N SER A 4 32.19 -29.30 22.02
CA SER A 4 31.75 -28.67 23.26
C SER A 4 30.24 -28.54 23.20
N SER A 5 29.51 -29.38 23.95
CA SER A 5 28.09 -29.21 24.21
C SER A 5 27.91 -27.96 25.08
N ALA A 6 27.90 -26.79 24.43
CA ALA A 6 27.49 -25.56 25.09
C ALA A 6 26.05 -25.75 25.58
N GLU A 7 25.83 -25.51 26.89
CA GLU A 7 24.50 -25.52 27.46
C GLU A 7 23.63 -24.51 26.69
N PRO A 8 22.39 -24.87 26.32
CA PRO A 8 21.49 -23.96 25.62
C PRO A 8 21.29 -22.71 26.46
N SER A 9 21.63 -21.56 25.89
CA SER A 9 21.44 -20.25 26.52
C SER A 9 20.00 -20.10 27.00
N ALA A 10 19.76 -19.47 28.16
CA ALA A 10 18.42 -19.15 28.64
C ALA A 10 17.59 -18.33 27.61
N ALA A 11 18.26 -17.66 26.66
CA ALA A 11 17.62 -16.99 25.54
C ALA A 11 16.92 -17.94 24.56
N SER A 12 17.34 -19.21 24.50
CA SER A 12 16.83 -20.23 23.57
C SER A 12 15.68 -21.09 24.11
N ALA A 13 15.30 -20.91 25.38
CA ALA A 13 14.14 -21.61 25.92
C ALA A 13 12.86 -21.16 25.19
N PRO A 14 11.89 -22.07 24.91
CA PRO A 14 10.61 -21.68 24.35
C PRO A 14 9.92 -20.61 25.22
N LEU A 15 9.27 -19.64 24.59
CA LEU A 15 8.43 -18.68 25.29
C LEU A 15 7.09 -19.35 25.66
N PRO A 16 6.52 -19.09 26.85
CA PRO A 16 5.20 -19.58 27.20
C PRO A 16 4.16 -18.94 26.28
N THR A 17 3.25 -19.74 25.74
CA THR A 17 2.22 -19.28 24.81
C THR A 17 0.81 -19.46 25.35
N GLU A 18 0.62 -19.99 26.56
CA GLU A 18 -0.69 -20.30 27.12
C GLU A 18 -1.56 -19.03 27.29
N THR A 19 -0.91 -17.91 27.60
CA THR A 19 -1.53 -16.58 27.67
C THR A 19 -0.52 -15.52 27.24
N LEU A 20 -1.02 -14.40 26.74
CA LEU A 20 -0.20 -13.24 26.38
C LEU A 20 0.43 -12.59 27.61
N GLN A 21 -0.24 -12.64 28.78
CA GLN A 21 0.37 -12.22 30.05
C GLN A 21 1.60 -13.06 30.41
N ALA A 22 1.52 -14.38 30.29
CA ALA A 22 2.67 -15.26 30.56
C ALA A 22 3.81 -14.98 29.57
N PHE A 23 3.49 -14.84 28.29
CA PHE A 23 4.44 -14.45 27.24
C PHE A 23 5.14 -13.13 27.57
N ALA A 24 4.37 -12.07 27.81
CA ALA A 24 4.90 -10.73 28.11
C ALA A 24 5.76 -10.71 29.38
N SER A 25 5.40 -11.51 30.39
CA SER A 25 6.17 -11.61 31.63
C SER A 25 7.50 -12.37 31.47
N ALA A 26 7.57 -13.27 30.49
CA ALA A 26 8.77 -14.04 30.16
C ALA A 26 9.65 -13.37 29.11
N LEU A 27 9.13 -12.35 28.41
CA LEU A 27 9.85 -11.58 27.42
C LEU A 27 10.79 -10.58 28.10
N SER A 28 11.99 -10.43 27.56
CA SER A 28 12.96 -9.43 28.02
C SER A 28 13.65 -8.79 26.83
N PRO A 29 14.27 -7.60 27.00
CA PRO A 29 15.01 -6.96 25.91
C PRO A 29 16.10 -7.88 25.35
N ASP A 30 16.87 -8.54 26.23
CA ASP A 30 17.91 -9.48 25.83
C ASP A 30 17.38 -10.67 25.01
N ARG A 31 16.16 -11.15 25.28
CA ARG A 31 15.53 -12.21 24.47
C ARG A 31 15.15 -11.72 23.09
N ILE A 32 14.61 -10.51 22.96
CA ILE A 32 14.29 -9.91 21.65
C ILE A 32 15.58 -9.73 20.82
N LEU A 33 16.65 -9.21 21.44
CA LEU A 33 17.93 -9.03 20.76
C LEU A 33 18.56 -10.35 20.34
N ALA A 34 18.54 -11.37 21.22
CA ALA A 34 19.03 -12.70 20.90
C ALA A 34 18.24 -13.34 19.75
N ALA A 35 16.91 -13.21 19.77
CA ALA A 35 16.04 -13.67 18.69
C ALA A 35 16.35 -12.97 17.36
N ALA A 36 16.53 -11.64 17.37
CA ALA A 36 16.88 -10.87 16.17
C ALA A 36 18.21 -11.36 15.57
N LEU A 37 19.23 -11.60 16.40
CA LEU A 37 20.53 -12.13 15.97
C LEU A 37 20.43 -13.56 15.46
N GLU A 38 19.61 -14.41 16.08
CA GLU A 38 19.42 -15.79 15.64
C GLU A 38 18.71 -15.86 14.28
N VAL A 39 17.64 -15.07 14.12
CA VAL A 39 16.96 -14.87 12.84
C VAL A 39 17.94 -14.36 11.80
N ASP A 40 18.73 -13.33 12.10
CA ASP A 40 19.68 -12.77 11.13
C ASP A 40 20.73 -13.79 10.68
N ARG A 41 21.23 -14.63 11.59
CA ARG A 41 22.18 -15.72 11.25
C ARG A 41 21.54 -16.82 10.40
N ALA A 42 20.23 -17.04 10.53
CA ALA A 42 19.52 -18.02 9.72
C ALA A 42 19.20 -17.53 8.29
N ARG A 43 19.37 -16.23 8.02
CA ARG A 43 19.12 -15.63 6.70
C ARG A 43 20.21 -16.00 5.70
N THR A 44 19.80 -16.13 4.44
CA THR A 44 20.68 -16.29 3.29
C THR A 44 20.13 -15.50 2.10
N ASP A 45 20.99 -15.07 1.18
CA ASP A 45 20.54 -14.36 -0.03
C ASP A 45 19.55 -15.19 -0.86
N GLU A 46 19.72 -16.53 -0.87
CA GLU A 46 18.80 -17.45 -1.54
C GLU A 46 17.42 -17.46 -0.87
N LEU A 47 17.38 -17.46 0.46
CA LEU A 47 16.12 -17.39 1.21
C LEU A 47 15.40 -16.07 0.92
N ASP A 48 16.12 -14.96 0.98
CA ASP A 48 15.60 -13.62 0.73
C ASP A 48 15.03 -13.52 -0.70
N ALA A 49 15.75 -14.00 -1.71
CA ALA A 49 15.25 -14.06 -3.09
C ALA A 49 13.98 -14.91 -3.23
N ARG A 50 13.89 -16.05 -2.53
CA ARG A 50 12.70 -16.91 -2.53
C ARG A 50 11.51 -16.26 -1.82
N LEU A 51 11.73 -15.49 -0.76
CA LEU A 51 10.68 -14.76 -0.06
C LEU A 51 10.08 -13.67 -0.94
N LEU A 52 10.93 -12.88 -1.60
CA LEU A 52 10.48 -11.87 -2.56
C LEU A 52 9.69 -12.50 -3.72
N ALA A 53 10.14 -13.65 -4.23
CA ALA A 53 9.43 -14.36 -5.29
C ALA A 53 8.07 -14.92 -4.85
N TRP A 54 7.98 -15.49 -3.64
CA TRP A 54 6.73 -16.06 -3.11
C TRP A 54 5.64 -15.00 -2.96
N HIS A 55 6.03 -13.87 -2.39
CA HIS A 55 5.14 -12.79 -2.05
C HIS A 55 4.76 -11.94 -3.27
N GLY A 56 5.41 -12.18 -4.42
CA GLY A 56 5.03 -11.60 -5.71
C GLY A 56 5.36 -10.11 -5.85
N PHE A 57 6.01 -9.51 -4.85
CA PHE A 57 6.45 -8.12 -4.91
C PHE A 57 7.90 -8.01 -4.42
N ARG A 58 8.75 -7.42 -5.25
CA ARG A 58 10.15 -7.11 -4.93
C ARG A 58 10.29 -5.80 -4.14
N ALA A 59 9.33 -5.45 -3.29
CA ALA A 59 9.36 -4.20 -2.55
C ALA A 59 10.65 -4.14 -1.70
N PRO A 60 11.60 -3.23 -1.97
CA PRO A 60 12.75 -3.03 -1.10
C PRO A 60 12.22 -2.69 0.27
N GLY A 61 12.84 -3.19 1.34
CA GLY A 61 12.30 -2.97 2.68
C GLY A 61 11.53 -4.14 3.29
N LEU A 62 10.98 -5.09 2.51
CA LEU A 62 10.27 -6.24 3.11
C LEU A 62 11.20 -7.18 3.89
N ILE A 63 12.48 -7.17 3.57
CA ILE A 63 13.48 -8.08 4.15
C ILE A 63 14.69 -7.31 4.68
N VAL A 64 14.56 -6.03 5.00
CA VAL A 64 15.74 -5.25 5.41
C VAL A 64 16.19 -5.69 6.79
N THR A 65 15.28 -5.73 7.76
CA THR A 65 15.60 -6.19 9.10
C THR A 65 15.36 -7.68 9.29
N PRO A 66 15.96 -8.28 10.33
CA PRO A 66 15.73 -9.69 10.64
C PRO A 66 14.24 -10.00 10.83
N PHE A 67 13.50 -9.15 11.56
CA PHE A 67 12.10 -9.43 11.85
C PHE A 67 11.16 -9.16 10.68
N GLU A 68 11.48 -8.25 9.76
CA GLU A 68 10.71 -8.12 8.50
C GLU A 68 10.88 -9.38 7.64
N ALA A 69 12.12 -9.88 7.49
CA ALA A 69 12.39 -11.13 6.78
C ALA A 69 11.70 -12.34 7.45
N GLN A 70 11.70 -12.37 8.78
CA GLN A 70 11.02 -13.40 9.56
C GLN A 70 9.51 -13.35 9.41
N VAL A 71 8.87 -12.17 9.41
CA VAL A 71 7.44 -12.02 9.10
C VAL A 71 7.13 -12.55 7.70
N ALA A 72 7.94 -12.20 6.70
CA ALA A 72 7.75 -12.69 5.35
C ALA A 72 7.88 -14.23 5.27
N LEU A 73 8.82 -14.81 6.01
CA LEU A 73 9.00 -16.26 6.07
C LEU A 73 7.84 -16.95 6.80
N CYS A 74 7.47 -16.48 8.00
CA CYS A 74 6.32 -17.00 8.73
C CYS A 74 5.03 -16.92 7.91
N ALA A 75 4.80 -15.80 7.23
CA ALA A 75 3.64 -15.64 6.37
C ALA A 75 3.64 -16.67 5.23
N ARG A 76 4.78 -16.86 4.56
CA ARG A 76 4.92 -17.90 3.53
C ARG A 76 4.59 -19.29 4.08
N GLU A 77 5.13 -19.66 5.23
CA GLU A 77 4.91 -20.99 5.81
C GLU A 77 3.47 -21.18 6.30
N ALA A 78 2.82 -20.11 6.76
CA ALA A 78 1.40 -20.08 7.08
C ALA A 78 0.49 -20.00 5.83
N GLY A 79 1.05 -19.89 4.62
CA GLY A 79 0.26 -19.70 3.40
C GLY A 79 -0.39 -18.33 3.27
N VAL A 80 0.06 -17.35 4.06
CA VAL A 80 -0.37 -15.96 4.03
C VAL A 80 0.47 -15.17 3.02
N PHE A 81 -0.19 -14.27 2.31
CA PHE A 81 0.39 -13.38 1.32
C PHE A 81 -0.46 -12.09 1.28
N ALA A 82 -0.08 -11.14 0.43
CA ALA A 82 -0.83 -9.90 0.26
C ALA A 82 -1.53 -9.78 -1.09
N PHE A 83 -2.62 -9.02 -1.11
CA PHE A 83 -3.26 -8.55 -2.32
C PHE A 83 -2.91 -7.09 -2.58
N ASN A 84 -2.86 -6.70 -3.84
CA ASN A 84 -2.76 -5.30 -4.21
C ASN A 84 -4.15 -4.64 -4.13
N ARG A 85 -4.30 -3.69 -3.22
CA ARG A 85 -5.52 -2.90 -2.99
C ARG A 85 -6.09 -2.30 -4.28
N GLN A 86 -5.24 -1.83 -5.19
CA GLN A 86 -5.65 -1.22 -6.47
C GLN A 86 -6.08 -2.23 -7.53
N GLU A 87 -5.87 -3.53 -7.29
CA GLU A 87 -6.25 -4.61 -8.20
C GLU A 87 -7.36 -5.49 -7.63
N ARG A 88 -7.65 -5.40 -6.32
CA ARG A 88 -8.75 -6.11 -5.65
C ARG A 88 -10.07 -5.35 -5.79
N GLU A 89 -11.09 -5.97 -6.37
CA GLU A 89 -12.42 -5.35 -6.38
C GLU A 89 -13.06 -5.49 -5.00
N PHE A 90 -13.57 -4.39 -4.47
CA PHE A 90 -14.23 -4.37 -3.17
C PHE A 90 -15.74 -4.48 -3.34
N LEU A 91 -16.34 -5.32 -2.51
CA LEU A 91 -17.78 -5.49 -2.46
C LEU A 91 -18.36 -4.39 -1.55
N PRO A 92 -19.40 -3.66 -1.99
CA PRO A 92 -20.03 -2.63 -1.17
C PRO A 92 -20.63 -3.26 0.09
N ALA A 93 -20.74 -2.51 1.18
CA ALA A 93 -21.47 -2.96 2.36
C ALA A 93 -22.97 -3.13 2.04
N PRO A 94 -23.56 -4.33 2.25
CA PRO A 94 -24.99 -4.51 2.39
C PRO A 94 -25.56 -3.47 3.36
N ALA A 95 -26.76 -2.95 3.09
CA ALA A 95 -27.39 -1.94 3.93
C ALA A 95 -27.58 -2.43 5.38
N SER A 96 -27.90 -3.71 5.55
CA SER A 96 -28.03 -4.39 6.85
C SER A 96 -26.73 -4.48 7.64
N TRP A 97 -25.58 -4.34 6.98
CA TRP A 97 -24.27 -4.38 7.64
C TRP A 97 -23.79 -3.00 8.08
N ARG A 98 -24.53 -1.93 7.76
CA ARG A 98 -24.13 -0.56 8.11
C ARG A 98 -24.59 -0.22 9.51
N HIS A 99 -23.69 0.35 10.30
CA HIS A 99 -24.03 0.86 11.62
C HIS A 99 -24.85 2.15 11.48
N HIS A 100 -26.00 2.21 12.13
CA HIS A 100 -26.94 3.32 12.01
C HIS A 100 -26.39 4.70 12.46
N GLU A 101 -25.38 4.71 13.33
CA GLU A 101 -24.72 5.95 13.78
C GLU A 101 -23.58 6.41 12.86
N LEU A 102 -23.14 5.57 11.91
CA LEU A 102 -22.04 5.89 11.02
C LEU A 102 -22.56 6.41 9.69
N ALA A 103 -21.85 7.40 9.12
CA ALA A 103 -22.18 7.93 7.81
C ALA A 103 -21.97 6.87 6.71
N ALA A 104 -22.81 6.90 5.67
CA ALA A 104 -22.70 5.97 4.54
C ALA A 104 -21.32 6.02 3.86
N SER A 105 -20.67 7.19 3.86
CA SER A 105 -19.32 7.38 3.31
C SER A 105 -18.25 6.53 3.98
N GLN A 106 -18.47 6.05 5.21
CA GLN A 106 -17.56 5.11 5.88
C GLN A 106 -17.53 3.74 5.21
N TYR A 107 -18.57 3.40 4.43
CA TYR A 107 -18.77 2.13 3.75
C TYR A 107 -18.59 2.22 2.23
N GLU A 108 -18.37 3.42 1.70
CA GLU A 108 -18.15 3.64 0.29
C GLU A 108 -16.74 3.14 -0.10
N THR A 109 -16.65 2.49 -1.26
CA THR A 109 -15.39 2.02 -1.84
C THR A 109 -15.36 2.41 -3.30
N GLY A 110 -14.34 3.14 -3.72
CA GLY A 110 -14.07 3.51 -5.10
C GLY A 110 -12.58 3.49 -5.39
N ARG A 111 -12.21 3.46 -6.67
CA ARG A 111 -10.81 3.53 -7.10
C ARG A 111 -10.46 4.93 -7.59
N GLY A 112 -9.35 5.47 -7.09
CA GLY A 112 -8.70 6.66 -7.63
C GLY A 112 -7.48 6.30 -8.47
N ILE A 113 -6.76 7.32 -8.94
CA ILE A 113 -5.56 7.18 -9.78
C ILE A 113 -4.54 6.23 -9.13
N GLU A 114 -4.28 6.37 -7.84
CA GLU A 114 -3.29 5.53 -7.14
C GLU A 114 -3.79 4.93 -5.84
N ARG A 115 -5.00 5.29 -5.40
CA ARG A 115 -5.50 4.99 -4.06
C ARG A 115 -6.95 4.51 -4.05
N LEU A 116 -7.25 3.65 -3.08
CA LEU A 116 -8.62 3.27 -2.81
C LEU A 116 -9.27 4.45 -2.09
N LEU A 117 -10.34 4.97 -2.66
CA LEU A 117 -11.24 5.92 -2.02
C LEU A 117 -12.20 5.11 -1.17
N ALA A 118 -11.80 4.81 0.06
CA ALA A 118 -12.65 4.12 1.03
C ALA A 118 -12.50 4.71 2.43
N GLY A 119 -13.50 4.48 3.27
CA GLY A 119 -13.36 4.68 4.70
C GLY A 119 -12.17 3.90 5.25
N GLN A 120 -11.54 4.42 6.31
CA GLN A 120 -10.33 3.83 6.89
C GLN A 120 -10.51 2.38 7.35
N HIS A 121 -11.74 1.98 7.67
CA HIS A 121 -12.02 0.67 8.28
C HIS A 121 -12.78 -0.29 7.35
N TRP A 122 -13.72 0.17 6.50
CA TRP A 122 -14.65 -0.74 5.82
C TRP A 122 -14.01 -1.80 4.93
N PRO A 123 -13.16 -1.53 3.92
CA PRO A 123 -12.65 -2.63 3.10
C PRO A 123 -11.59 -3.48 3.81
N PHE A 124 -11.12 -3.07 5.00
CA PHE A 124 -9.95 -3.64 5.67
C PHE A 124 -10.35 -4.41 6.92
N HIS A 125 -10.96 -5.57 6.70
CA HIS A 125 -11.43 -6.41 7.80
C HIS A 125 -10.30 -7.25 8.42
N GLN A 126 -10.37 -7.49 9.73
CA GLN A 126 -9.48 -8.35 10.50
C GLN A 126 -9.70 -9.82 10.17
N ASP A 127 -10.91 -10.19 9.72
CA ASP A 127 -11.20 -11.52 9.24
C ASP A 127 -10.82 -11.73 7.76
N CYS A 128 -10.18 -10.74 7.13
CA CYS A 128 -9.60 -10.93 5.81
C CYS A 128 -8.39 -11.88 5.92
N PRO A 129 -8.42 -13.05 5.27
CA PRO A 129 -7.35 -14.05 5.42
C PRO A 129 -6.08 -13.69 4.62
N VAL A 130 -6.14 -12.63 3.81
CA VAL A 130 -5.04 -12.14 2.97
C VAL A 130 -4.69 -10.73 3.42
N ALA A 131 -3.40 -10.43 3.50
CA ALA A 131 -2.93 -9.10 3.87
C ALA A 131 -3.29 -8.08 2.81
N ASP A 132 -3.68 -6.89 3.26
CA ASP A 132 -3.83 -5.76 2.37
C ASP A 132 -2.50 -5.06 2.16
N TRP A 133 -2.20 -4.73 0.92
CA TRP A 133 -1.02 -3.95 0.57
C TRP A 133 -1.34 -2.98 -0.55
N GLU A 134 -0.79 -1.78 -0.39
CA GLU A 134 -0.87 -0.73 -1.38
C GLU A 134 0.52 -0.39 -1.87
N LEU A 135 0.63 -0.27 -3.19
CA LEU A 135 1.90 -0.08 -3.86
C LEU A 135 2.63 1.21 -3.56
N SER A 136 1.86 2.25 -3.22
CA SER A 136 2.41 3.53 -2.80
C SER A 136 2.68 3.58 -1.29
N ALA A 137 2.40 2.50 -0.54
CA ALA A 137 2.66 2.42 0.88
C ALA A 137 4.10 1.98 1.16
N ALA A 138 4.63 2.43 2.29
CA ALA A 138 5.96 2.03 2.74
C ALA A 138 6.04 0.50 2.90
N PRO A 139 7.18 -0.13 2.59
CA PRO A 139 7.37 -1.58 2.68
C PRO A 139 7.02 -2.18 4.06
N ARG A 140 7.24 -1.42 5.14
CA ARG A 140 6.83 -1.82 6.49
C ARG A 140 5.32 -2.09 6.60
N TRP A 141 4.49 -1.39 5.82
CA TRP A 141 3.03 -1.57 5.78
C TRP A 141 2.61 -2.90 5.28
N TRP A 142 3.40 -3.41 4.36
CA TRP A 142 3.20 -4.76 3.93
C TRP A 142 3.43 -5.77 5.06
N SER A 143 4.56 -5.69 5.76
CA SER A 143 4.85 -6.62 6.86
C SER A 143 3.83 -6.53 7.99
N HIS A 144 3.33 -5.33 8.28
CA HIS A 144 2.24 -5.11 9.23
C HIS A 144 0.93 -5.76 8.80
N GLY A 145 0.53 -5.62 7.53
CA GLY A 145 -0.62 -6.33 6.97
C GLY A 145 -0.47 -7.86 7.03
N LEU A 146 0.76 -8.38 6.81
CA LEU A 146 1.04 -9.81 6.95
C LEU A 146 0.89 -10.28 8.41
N VAL A 147 1.29 -9.47 9.39
CA VAL A 147 1.11 -9.78 10.81
C VAL A 147 -0.38 -9.86 11.15
N HIS A 148 -1.20 -8.92 10.69
CA HIS A 148 -2.66 -8.99 10.85
C HIS A 148 -3.25 -10.27 10.23
N ALA A 149 -2.89 -10.57 8.99
CA ALA A 149 -3.43 -11.75 8.29
C ALA A 149 -2.99 -13.07 8.95
N MET A 150 -1.76 -13.15 9.49
CA MET A 150 -1.30 -14.31 10.27
C MET A 150 -2.01 -14.42 11.62
N LEU A 151 -2.28 -13.29 12.29
CA LEU A 151 -3.02 -13.29 13.55
C LEU A 151 -4.45 -13.77 13.35
N GLY A 152 -5.07 -13.41 12.23
CA GLY A 152 -6.48 -13.64 11.95
C GLY A 152 -7.38 -12.85 12.89
N PHE A 153 -8.53 -13.43 13.25
CA PHE A 153 -9.59 -12.75 13.99
C PHE A 153 -10.22 -13.65 15.05
N GLY A 154 -11.12 -13.09 15.86
CA GLY A 154 -11.98 -13.82 16.78
C GLY A 154 -13.47 -13.70 16.42
N TRP A 155 -14.22 -14.79 16.62
CA TRP A 155 -15.67 -14.81 16.42
C TRP A 155 -16.35 -15.90 17.25
N TRP A 156 -17.49 -15.55 17.82
CA TRP A 156 -18.41 -16.46 18.50
C TRP A 156 -19.83 -15.86 18.43
N THR A 157 -20.84 -16.68 18.67
CA THR A 157 -22.26 -16.27 18.54
C THR A 157 -22.67 -15.16 19.51
N GLU A 158 -21.95 -15.01 20.61
CA GLU A 158 -22.20 -14.02 21.67
C GLU A 158 -21.18 -12.87 21.63
N LEU A 159 -20.43 -12.71 20.53
CA LEU A 159 -19.41 -11.67 20.39
C LEU A 159 -20.02 -10.28 20.55
N THR A 160 -19.62 -9.60 21.63
CA THR A 160 -20.06 -8.22 21.90
C THR A 160 -19.19 -7.21 21.17
N GLU A 161 -19.73 -6.02 20.90
CA GLU A 161 -18.97 -4.88 20.36
C GLU A 161 -17.77 -4.53 21.27
N TRP A 162 -17.93 -4.68 22.59
CA TRP A 162 -16.87 -4.48 23.58
C TRP A 162 -15.69 -5.44 23.38
N GLU A 163 -15.99 -6.72 23.20
CA GLU A 163 -14.96 -7.73 22.91
C GLU A 163 -14.34 -7.49 21.53
N SER A 164 -15.14 -7.15 20.51
CA SER A 164 -14.62 -6.80 19.18
C SER A 164 -13.66 -5.61 19.23
N MET A 165 -13.98 -4.58 20.00
CA MET A 165 -13.12 -3.41 20.21
C MET A 165 -11.80 -3.82 20.86
N HIS A 166 -11.83 -4.63 21.92
CA HIS A 166 -10.60 -5.05 22.59
C HIS A 166 -9.76 -6.02 21.77
N MET A 167 -10.38 -6.93 21.01
CA MET A 167 -9.67 -7.75 20.03
C MET A 167 -9.05 -6.90 18.93
N ALA A 168 -9.76 -5.87 18.44
CA ALA A 168 -9.24 -5.00 17.42
C ALA A 168 -8.02 -4.20 17.91
N ARG A 169 -8.11 -3.65 19.12
CA ARG A 169 -6.97 -3.01 19.79
C ARG A 169 -5.80 -3.98 19.92
N LEU A 170 -6.05 -5.19 20.41
CA LEU A 170 -4.96 -6.15 20.61
C LEU A 170 -4.35 -6.62 19.28
N GLY A 171 -5.17 -6.81 18.24
CA GLY A 171 -4.70 -7.15 16.91
C GLY A 171 -3.81 -6.08 16.30
N GLU A 172 -4.21 -4.81 16.44
CA GLU A 172 -3.38 -3.66 16.07
C GLU A 172 -2.08 -3.63 16.88
N VAL A 173 -2.13 -3.84 18.20
CA VAL A 173 -0.94 -3.85 19.05
C VAL A 173 0.11 -4.87 18.58
N VAL A 174 -0.29 -6.08 18.18
CA VAL A 174 0.66 -7.08 17.70
C VAL A 174 1.32 -6.64 16.39
N ALA A 175 0.56 -6.07 15.46
CA ALA A 175 1.07 -5.57 14.19
C ALA A 175 1.88 -4.27 14.32
N ALA A 176 1.48 -3.39 15.23
CA ALA A 176 2.19 -2.17 15.60
C ALA A 176 3.48 -2.48 16.38
N LEU A 177 3.48 -3.52 17.23
CA LEU A 177 4.68 -4.00 17.91
C LEU A 177 5.76 -4.38 16.90
N HIS A 178 5.34 -5.11 15.86
CA HIS A 178 6.21 -5.41 14.73
C HIS A 178 6.65 -4.13 14.01
N TRP A 179 5.70 -3.29 13.61
CA TRP A 179 5.98 -2.10 12.81
C TRP A 179 6.95 -1.10 13.49
N TYR A 180 6.64 -0.67 14.72
CA TYR A 180 7.36 0.45 15.37
C TYR A 180 8.60 0.01 16.14
N TRP A 181 8.76 -1.29 16.42
CA TRP A 181 9.89 -1.78 17.21
C TRP A 181 10.62 -2.98 16.59
N LEU A 182 9.97 -4.12 16.36
CA LEU A 182 10.70 -5.31 15.90
C LEU A 182 11.30 -5.09 14.50
N GLY A 183 10.53 -4.52 13.58
CA GLY A 183 10.95 -4.14 12.24
C GLY A 183 11.98 -3.02 12.18
N GLU A 184 12.28 -2.37 13.31
CA GLU A 184 13.31 -1.34 13.46
C GLU A 184 14.67 -1.88 13.94
N LEU A 185 14.73 -3.12 14.42
CA LEU A 185 15.97 -3.72 14.90
C LEU A 185 16.96 -3.95 13.75
N GLY A 186 18.07 -3.20 13.79
CA GLY A 186 19.09 -3.20 12.74
C GLY A 186 18.99 -2.03 11.75
N ARG A 187 17.94 -1.20 11.83
CA ARG A 187 17.82 0.05 11.06
C ARG A 187 18.64 1.17 11.71
N SER A 188 19.01 2.15 10.89
CA SER A 188 19.64 3.40 11.33
C SER A 188 19.18 4.53 10.44
N TYR A 189 19.00 5.72 11.03
CA TYR A 189 18.58 6.93 10.34
C TYR A 189 19.65 8.01 10.46
N CYS A 190 19.65 8.98 9.55
CA CYS A 190 20.49 10.16 9.69
C CYS A 190 20.00 11.04 10.86
N ALA A 191 20.83 12.00 11.27
CA ALA A 191 20.53 12.87 12.42
C ALA A 191 19.22 13.67 12.25
N GLU A 192 18.89 14.07 11.01
CA GLU A 192 17.67 14.82 10.69
C GLU A 192 16.40 13.99 10.85
N HIS A 193 16.45 12.70 10.48
CA HIS A 193 15.29 11.82 10.47
C HIS A 193 15.18 10.88 11.66
N SER A 194 16.11 10.99 12.63
CA SER A 194 16.09 10.14 13.81
C SER A 194 14.73 10.17 14.52
N ILE A 195 14.04 9.03 14.50
CA ILE A 195 12.98 8.57 15.42
C ILE A 195 11.78 9.54 15.61
N ARG A 196 11.53 10.49 14.71
CA ARG A 196 10.39 11.43 14.85
C ARG A 196 9.11 11.00 14.14
N SER A 197 9.17 10.02 13.25
CA SER A 197 7.97 9.43 12.65
C SER A 197 8.27 8.02 12.15
N GLY A 198 7.74 7.02 12.86
CA GLY A 198 7.77 5.63 12.41
C GLY A 198 6.89 5.36 11.20
N ASP A 199 6.26 6.36 10.57
CA ASP A 199 5.29 6.14 9.50
C ASP A 199 5.92 6.18 8.10
N ALA A 200 7.13 6.74 7.96
CA ALA A 200 7.86 6.77 6.69
C ALA A 200 9.34 6.42 6.90
N THR A 201 9.86 5.48 6.12
CA THR A 201 11.31 5.36 5.94
C THR A 201 11.75 6.61 5.18
N PRO A 202 12.63 7.44 5.75
CA PRO A 202 13.06 8.66 5.08
C PRO A 202 13.83 8.34 3.79
N SER A 203 13.48 8.99 2.69
CA SER A 203 14.13 8.83 1.37
C SER A 203 15.21 9.90 1.15
N CYS A 204 16.06 10.13 2.15
CA CYS A 204 17.21 11.03 1.96
C CYS A 204 18.47 10.20 1.63
N PRO A 205 19.42 10.75 0.85
CA PRO A 205 20.61 10.01 0.42
C PRO A 205 21.41 9.39 1.58
N GLU A 206 21.41 10.04 2.75
CA GLU A 206 22.07 9.52 3.95
C GLU A 206 21.33 8.32 4.55
N CYS A 207 20.00 8.37 4.64
CA CYS A 207 19.20 7.25 5.14
C CYS A 207 19.25 6.06 4.18
N GLU A 208 19.23 6.30 2.87
CA GLU A 208 19.39 5.26 1.84
C GLU A 208 20.76 4.60 1.90
N ALA A 209 21.82 5.37 2.14
CA ALA A 209 23.16 4.81 2.35
C ALA A 209 23.22 3.95 3.62
N LEU A 210 22.60 4.41 4.72
CA LEU A 210 22.53 3.66 5.97
C LEU A 210 21.70 2.37 5.86
N GLU A 211 20.64 2.40 5.05
CA GLU A 211 19.80 1.26 4.71
C GLU A 211 20.57 0.25 3.85
N LYS A 212 21.29 0.73 2.83
CA LYS A 212 22.16 -0.11 2.01
C LYS A 212 23.25 -0.78 2.84
N ASP A 213 23.84 -0.06 3.79
CA ASP A 213 24.80 -0.61 4.75
C ASP A 213 24.17 -1.69 5.64
N ALA A 214 22.87 -1.56 5.97
CA ALA A 214 22.12 -2.59 6.66
C ALA A 214 21.98 -3.88 5.83
N GLY A 215 22.36 -3.91 4.56
CA GLY A 215 22.49 -5.15 3.78
C GLY A 215 23.58 -6.09 4.30
N ARG A 216 24.59 -5.57 5.02
CA ARG A 216 25.69 -6.36 5.58
C ARG A 216 25.33 -6.94 6.95
N ALA A 217 25.47 -8.25 7.11
CA ALA A 217 25.09 -8.97 8.33
C ALA A 217 25.86 -8.46 9.57
N GLU A 218 27.16 -8.20 9.44
CA GLU A 218 27.99 -7.67 10.53
C GLU A 218 27.53 -6.27 11.00
N VAL A 219 27.07 -5.42 10.07
CA VAL A 219 26.56 -4.08 10.39
C VAL A 219 25.21 -4.18 11.10
N ARG A 220 24.32 -5.06 10.65
CA ARG A 220 23.04 -5.30 11.34
C ARG A 220 23.27 -5.84 12.74
N ALA A 221 24.15 -6.81 12.90
CA ALA A 221 24.49 -7.37 14.22
C ALA A 221 25.01 -6.29 15.19
N GLU A 222 25.94 -5.43 14.74
CA GLU A 222 26.43 -4.30 15.53
C GLU A 222 25.30 -3.35 15.96
N ARG A 223 24.41 -2.99 15.02
CA ARG A 223 23.26 -2.11 15.29
C ARG A 223 22.26 -2.73 16.27
N ILE A 224 22.00 -4.03 16.16
CA ILE A 224 21.13 -4.77 17.07
C ILE A 224 21.72 -4.79 18.49
N GLU A 225 23.02 -5.02 18.62
CA GLU A 225 23.71 -5.09 19.93
C GLU A 225 23.99 -3.72 20.58
N GLY A 226 23.93 -2.66 19.77
CA GLY A 226 24.16 -1.27 20.16
C GLY A 226 23.09 -0.68 21.08
N GLU A 227 23.35 0.56 21.54
CA GLU A 227 22.47 1.28 22.46
C GLU A 227 21.04 1.46 21.91
N GLN A 228 20.93 1.82 20.63
CA GLN A 228 19.63 2.01 19.98
C GLN A 228 18.83 0.70 19.89
N GLY A 229 19.48 -0.42 19.55
CA GLY A 229 18.83 -1.74 19.52
C GLY A 229 18.29 -2.13 20.90
N ARG A 230 19.06 -1.90 21.97
CA ARG A 230 18.62 -2.13 23.35
C ARG A 230 17.43 -1.25 23.74
N LEU A 231 17.43 0.02 23.34
CA LEU A 231 16.32 0.93 23.58
C LEU A 231 15.03 0.48 22.86
N ILE A 232 15.15 0.09 21.59
CA ILE A 232 14.03 -0.45 20.80
C ILE A 232 13.45 -1.69 21.49
N ALA A 233 14.30 -2.65 21.87
CA ALA A 233 13.88 -3.87 22.54
C ALA A 233 13.25 -3.61 23.92
N ALA A 234 13.78 -2.65 24.69
CA ALA A 234 13.18 -2.24 25.96
C ALA A 234 11.79 -1.64 25.78
N ASN A 235 11.63 -0.72 24.83
CA ASN A 235 10.34 -0.10 24.53
C ASN A 235 9.32 -1.13 24.04
N ALA A 236 9.74 -2.11 23.22
CA ALA A 236 8.87 -3.19 22.76
C ALA A 236 8.27 -4.00 23.93
N VAL A 237 9.09 -4.34 24.92
CA VAL A 237 8.66 -5.06 26.12
C VAL A 237 7.71 -4.20 26.97
N GLU A 238 8.03 -2.93 27.17
CA GLU A 238 7.20 -2.00 27.95
C GLU A 238 5.81 -1.83 27.32
N VAL A 239 5.75 -1.57 26.01
CA VAL A 239 4.50 -1.34 25.30
C VAL A 239 3.67 -2.61 25.25
N LEU A 240 4.27 -3.76 24.96
CA LEU A 240 3.54 -5.03 25.02
C LEU A 240 2.95 -5.26 26.42
N GLY A 241 3.74 -5.06 27.48
CA GLY A 241 3.26 -5.21 28.85
C GLY A 241 2.08 -4.29 29.18
N PHE A 242 2.14 -3.03 28.76
CA PHE A 242 1.07 -2.06 28.94
C PHE A 242 -0.21 -2.46 28.19
N GLU A 243 -0.10 -2.86 26.92
CA GLU A 243 -1.25 -3.19 26.08
C GLU A 243 -1.90 -4.51 26.51
N VAL A 244 -1.13 -5.48 26.99
CA VAL A 244 -1.66 -6.68 27.64
C VAL A 244 -2.47 -6.31 28.88
N ALA A 245 -1.95 -5.42 29.73
CA ALA A 245 -2.68 -4.96 30.90
C ALA A 245 -3.98 -4.23 30.51
N CYS A 246 -3.96 -3.42 29.44
CA CYS A 246 -5.14 -2.75 28.91
C CYS A 246 -6.20 -3.74 28.39
N PHE A 247 -5.79 -4.69 27.56
CA PHE A 247 -6.67 -5.73 27.03
C PHE A 247 -7.33 -6.51 28.16
N ARG A 248 -6.54 -7.00 29.12
CA ARG A 248 -7.06 -7.81 30.23
C ARG A 248 -7.97 -7.01 31.16
N SER A 249 -7.64 -5.75 31.45
CA SER A 249 -8.50 -4.86 32.25
C SER A 249 -9.83 -4.60 31.57
N GLY A 250 -9.82 -4.44 30.24
CA GLY A 250 -11.02 -4.26 29.43
C GLY A 250 -11.89 -5.51 29.36
N VAL A 251 -11.31 -6.61 28.86
CA VAL A 251 -12.04 -7.86 28.58
C VAL A 251 -12.47 -8.57 29.87
N TYR A 252 -11.57 -8.73 30.84
CA TYR A 252 -11.87 -9.51 32.05
C TYR A 252 -12.28 -8.63 33.23
N GLY A 253 -11.92 -7.35 33.23
CA GLY A 253 -12.25 -6.40 34.30
C GLY A 253 -13.39 -5.42 33.96
N GLY A 254 -13.81 -5.31 32.70
CA GLY A 254 -14.82 -4.34 32.26
C GLY A 254 -14.37 -2.87 32.36
N GLN A 255 -13.06 -2.61 32.36
CA GLN A 255 -12.49 -1.27 32.57
C GLN A 255 -11.69 -0.79 31.37
N ILE A 256 -12.02 0.39 30.84
CA ILE A 256 -11.17 1.06 29.85
C ILE A 256 -9.97 1.68 30.58
N VAL A 257 -8.77 1.29 30.14
CA VAL A 257 -7.54 1.96 30.54
C VAL A 257 -7.26 3.07 29.53
N VAL A 258 -7.23 4.31 30.01
CA VAL A 258 -6.85 5.47 29.20
C VAL A 258 -5.33 5.48 29.07
N PRO A 259 -4.79 5.38 27.84
CA PRO A 259 -3.36 5.38 27.63
C PRO A 259 -2.73 6.74 27.96
N PRO A 260 -1.52 6.77 28.52
CA PRO A 260 -0.74 7.99 28.59
C PRO A 260 -0.38 8.48 27.16
N PRO A 261 -0.06 9.78 26.98
CA PRO A 261 0.33 10.29 25.67
C PRO A 261 1.48 9.49 25.04
N GLY A 262 1.35 9.16 23.74
CA GLY A 262 2.35 8.38 22.99
C GLY A 262 2.05 6.89 22.86
N TYR A 263 0.96 6.40 23.47
CA TYR A 263 0.48 5.02 23.33
C TYR A 263 -0.76 4.95 22.42
N LEU A 264 -1.06 3.75 21.91
CA LEU A 264 -2.20 3.53 21.02
C LEU A 264 -3.52 3.86 21.73
N GLY A 265 -4.30 4.76 21.12
CA GLY A 265 -5.61 5.15 21.60
C GLY A 265 -6.67 4.08 21.36
N VAL A 266 -7.75 4.10 22.16
CA VAL A 266 -8.89 3.18 21.96
C VAL A 266 -9.80 3.63 20.81
N GLY A 267 -9.67 4.88 20.34
CA GLY A 267 -10.57 5.51 19.37
C GLY A 267 -10.71 4.73 18.06
N GLU A 268 -9.60 4.35 17.44
CA GLU A 268 -9.61 3.59 16.18
C GLU A 268 -10.21 2.20 16.36
N ALA A 269 -9.94 1.54 17.49
CA ALA A 269 -10.54 0.24 17.80
C ALA A 269 -12.06 0.32 18.01
N CYS A 270 -12.57 1.41 18.59
CA CYS A 270 -14.01 1.67 18.69
C CYS A 270 -14.65 1.86 17.31
N GLU A 271 -14.03 2.68 16.46
CA GLU A 271 -14.54 2.92 15.10
C GLU A 271 -14.53 1.63 14.28
N TYR A 272 -13.45 0.87 14.38
CA TYR A 272 -13.31 -0.45 13.77
C TYR A 272 -14.45 -1.38 14.18
N ALA A 273 -14.67 -1.56 15.50
CA ALA A 273 -15.73 -2.41 16.02
C ALA A 273 -17.11 -1.97 15.48
N ARG A 274 -17.41 -0.67 15.52
CA ARG A 274 -18.68 -0.14 15.00
C ARG A 274 -18.86 -0.40 13.51
N VAL A 275 -17.81 -0.25 12.72
CA VAL A 275 -17.86 -0.46 11.27
C VAL A 275 -18.16 -1.93 10.94
N HIS A 276 -17.62 -2.89 11.71
CA HIS A 276 -17.69 -4.31 11.38
C HIS A 276 -18.69 -5.15 12.18
N GLN A 277 -19.15 -4.70 13.36
CA GLN A 277 -19.98 -5.51 14.26
C GLN A 277 -21.22 -6.10 13.57
N ARG A 278 -21.97 -5.28 12.83
CA ARG A 278 -23.17 -5.73 12.10
C ARG A 278 -22.88 -6.81 11.05
N ARG A 279 -21.70 -6.75 10.44
CA ARG A 279 -21.23 -7.79 9.52
C ARG A 279 -20.88 -9.07 10.29
N LEU A 280 -20.17 -8.95 11.42
CA LEU A 280 -19.80 -10.10 12.26
C LEU A 280 -21.03 -10.84 12.83
N GLU A 281 -22.10 -10.11 13.12
CA GLU A 281 -23.41 -10.63 13.55
C GLU A 281 -24.26 -11.21 12.41
N SER A 282 -23.85 -11.02 11.15
CA SER A 282 -24.68 -11.36 10.01
C SER A 282 -24.78 -12.87 9.77
N PRO A 283 -25.90 -13.36 9.21
CA PRO A 283 -26.02 -14.76 8.77
C PRO A 283 -24.95 -15.17 7.76
N ALA A 284 -24.44 -14.23 6.96
CA ALA A 284 -23.37 -14.48 6.01
C ALA A 284 -22.04 -14.77 6.70
N MET A 285 -21.73 -14.08 7.80
CA MET A 285 -20.54 -14.38 8.60
C MET A 285 -20.65 -15.77 9.24
N ALA A 286 -21.80 -16.10 9.83
CA ALA A 286 -22.04 -17.44 10.38
C ALA A 286 -21.86 -18.54 9.32
N ARG A 287 -22.38 -18.32 8.11
CA ARG A 287 -22.20 -19.24 6.97
C ARG A 287 -20.73 -19.35 6.53
N TYR A 288 -20.00 -18.24 6.46
CA TYR A 288 -18.56 -18.26 6.16
C TYR A 288 -17.78 -19.07 7.18
N VAL A 289 -18.02 -18.83 8.47
CA VAL A 289 -17.38 -19.56 9.57
C VAL A 289 -17.71 -21.06 9.51
N GLU A 290 -18.97 -21.42 9.30
CA GLU A 290 -19.42 -22.82 9.24
C GLU A 290 -18.80 -23.58 8.05
N ARG A 291 -18.70 -22.93 6.88
CA ARG A 291 -18.36 -23.61 5.62
C ARG A 291 -16.88 -23.53 5.26
N CYS A 292 -16.19 -22.49 5.70
CA CYS A 292 -14.84 -22.18 5.23
C CYS A 292 -13.78 -22.20 6.32
N LEU A 293 -14.15 -22.22 7.61
CA LEU A 293 -13.20 -22.08 8.71
C LEU A 293 -13.33 -23.20 9.74
N ARG A 294 -12.25 -23.43 10.48
CA ARG A 294 -12.18 -24.35 11.62
C ARG A 294 -12.00 -23.56 12.93
N PRO A 295 -12.88 -23.77 13.93
CA PRO A 295 -12.75 -23.12 15.23
C PRO A 295 -11.42 -23.48 15.90
N GLY A 296 -10.76 -22.49 16.49
CA GLY A 296 -9.48 -22.64 17.19
C GLY A 296 -8.26 -22.79 16.28
N LEU A 297 -8.45 -23.17 15.01
CA LEU A 297 -7.39 -23.23 14.02
C LEU A 297 -7.32 -21.95 13.18
N ASP A 298 -8.45 -21.51 12.64
CA ASP A 298 -8.48 -20.40 11.68
C ASP A 298 -8.93 -19.07 12.31
N TYR A 299 -9.71 -19.16 13.38
CA TYR A 299 -10.17 -18.01 14.16
C TYR A 299 -10.24 -18.39 15.64
N ALA A 300 -10.15 -17.37 16.51
CA ALA A 300 -10.33 -17.53 17.94
C ALA A 300 -11.81 -17.64 18.32
N THR A 301 -12.14 -18.57 19.21
CA THR A 301 -13.51 -18.83 19.68
C THR A 301 -13.85 -18.18 21.01
N SER A 302 -12.91 -17.46 21.60
CA SER A 302 -13.08 -16.71 22.84
C SER A 302 -11.99 -15.64 22.97
N PRO A 303 -12.15 -14.65 23.87
CA PRO A 303 -11.09 -13.68 24.14
C PRO A 303 -9.78 -14.33 24.63
N ALA A 304 -9.88 -15.41 25.41
CA ALA A 304 -8.71 -16.16 25.89
C ALA A 304 -8.01 -16.92 24.75
N ASP A 305 -8.77 -17.47 23.79
CA ASP A 305 -8.18 -18.08 22.59
C ASP A 305 -7.50 -17.03 21.70
N PHE A 306 -8.06 -15.83 21.60
CA PHE A 306 -7.46 -14.73 20.84
C PHE A 306 -6.16 -14.26 21.51
N GLU A 307 -6.17 -14.09 22.83
CA GLU A 307 -4.98 -13.79 23.63
C GLU A 307 -3.87 -14.85 23.43
N ARG A 308 -4.23 -16.14 23.44
CA ARG A 308 -3.30 -17.25 23.15
C ARG A 308 -2.71 -17.14 21.74
N ARG A 309 -3.54 -16.88 20.73
CA ARG A 309 -3.07 -16.71 19.33
C ARG A 309 -2.11 -15.54 19.18
N CYS A 310 -2.34 -14.42 19.87
CA CYS A 310 -1.37 -13.32 19.91
C CYS A 310 -0.01 -13.76 20.47
N ALA A 311 -0.02 -14.54 21.56
CA ALA A 311 1.21 -15.05 22.17
C ALA A 311 1.95 -16.05 21.25
N GLU A 312 1.20 -16.96 20.63
CA GLU A 312 1.72 -17.93 19.66
C GLU A 312 2.35 -17.23 18.44
N LEU A 313 1.69 -16.20 17.90
CA LEU A 313 2.22 -15.42 16.78
C LEU A 313 3.50 -14.69 17.19
N LEU A 314 3.49 -13.96 18.31
CA LEU A 314 4.70 -13.25 18.78
C LEU A 314 5.86 -14.22 19.05
N SER A 315 5.60 -15.38 19.64
CA SER A 315 6.60 -16.44 19.80
C SER A 315 7.14 -16.93 18.45
N THR A 316 6.26 -17.08 17.46
CA THR A 316 6.62 -17.49 16.09
C THR A 316 7.47 -16.44 15.39
N LEU A 317 7.19 -15.14 15.60
CA LEU A 317 8.01 -14.05 15.07
C LEU A 317 9.38 -13.94 15.74
N LEU A 318 9.52 -14.38 16.99
CA LEU A 318 10.79 -14.39 17.72
C LEU A 318 11.60 -15.69 17.57
N THR A 319 11.11 -16.66 16.80
CA THR A 319 11.77 -17.96 16.62
C THR A 319 12.08 -18.18 15.14
N PRO A 320 13.33 -18.43 14.72
CA PRO A 320 13.65 -18.65 13.31
C PRO A 320 12.74 -19.70 12.67
N ALA A 321 12.03 -19.33 11.60
CA ALA A 321 11.07 -20.22 10.97
C ALA A 321 11.80 -21.25 10.09
N ALA A 322 11.33 -22.50 10.15
CA ALA A 322 11.81 -23.57 9.28
C ALA A 322 10.89 -23.70 8.05
N PRO A 323 11.44 -24.01 6.86
CA PRO A 323 10.63 -24.30 5.69
C PRO A 323 9.67 -25.48 5.93
N SER A 324 8.39 -25.27 5.64
CA SER A 324 7.35 -26.29 5.68
C SER A 324 7.14 -26.92 4.31
N ALA A 325 6.87 -28.23 4.32
CA ALA A 325 6.43 -28.98 3.16
C ALA A 325 4.95 -28.71 2.81
N THR A 326 4.16 -28.15 3.73
CA THR A 326 2.71 -27.94 3.55
C THR A 326 2.34 -26.54 3.07
N ARG A 327 3.33 -25.71 2.72
CA ARG A 327 3.10 -24.27 2.41
C ARG A 327 2.18 -24.04 1.21
N ARG A 328 2.19 -24.89 0.17
CA ARG A 328 1.24 -24.75 -0.94
C ARG A 328 -0.18 -25.09 -0.51
N ALA A 329 -0.36 -26.15 0.27
CA ALA A 329 -1.67 -26.50 0.83
C ALA A 329 -2.19 -25.37 1.74
N ALA A 330 -1.34 -24.79 2.59
CA ALA A 330 -1.67 -23.63 3.42
C ALA A 330 -2.12 -22.45 2.56
N ARG A 331 -1.37 -22.13 1.51
CA ARG A 331 -1.72 -21.06 0.57
C ARG A 331 -3.07 -21.30 -0.12
N ALA A 332 -3.31 -22.53 -0.59
CA ALA A 332 -4.57 -22.89 -1.22
C ALA A 332 -5.76 -22.74 -0.26
N MET A 333 -5.59 -23.10 1.02
CA MET A 333 -6.61 -22.87 2.05
C MET A 333 -6.89 -21.38 2.25
N THR A 334 -5.86 -20.53 2.30
CA THR A 334 -6.03 -19.07 2.40
C THR A 334 -6.84 -18.49 1.24
N VAL A 335 -6.54 -18.91 0.00
CA VAL A 335 -7.29 -18.49 -1.20
C VAL A 335 -8.75 -18.92 -1.12
N LEU A 336 -9.01 -20.17 -0.73
CA LEU A 336 -10.37 -20.71 -0.62
C LEU A 336 -11.18 -20.01 0.46
N ARG A 337 -10.56 -19.64 1.59
CA ARG A 337 -11.19 -18.84 2.64
C ARG A 337 -11.54 -17.44 2.14
N ASP A 338 -10.62 -16.76 1.45
CA ASP A 338 -10.90 -15.44 0.86
C ASP A 338 -12.08 -15.49 -0.12
N VAL A 339 -12.05 -16.46 -1.04
CA VAL A 339 -13.14 -16.67 -2.00
C VAL A 339 -14.45 -17.01 -1.30
N GLY A 340 -14.42 -17.87 -0.27
CA GLY A 340 -15.58 -18.22 0.55
C GLY A 340 -16.20 -17.01 1.26
N ALA A 341 -15.38 -16.14 1.84
CA ALA A 341 -15.82 -14.89 2.47
C ALA A 341 -16.51 -13.97 1.44
N ARG A 342 -15.92 -13.84 0.26
CA ARG A 342 -16.46 -13.01 -0.84
C ARG A 342 -17.76 -13.57 -1.40
N LEU A 343 -17.91 -14.89 -1.49
CA LEU A 343 -19.17 -15.55 -1.87
C LEU A 343 -20.29 -15.27 -0.87
N CYS A 344 -20.00 -15.38 0.43
CA CYS A 344 -20.98 -15.07 1.48
C CYS A 344 -21.40 -13.59 1.44
N HIS A 345 -20.47 -12.68 1.17
CA HIS A 345 -20.76 -11.25 0.99
C HIS A 345 -21.60 -11.00 -0.27
N ALA A 346 -21.26 -11.60 -1.41
CA ALA A 346 -22.06 -11.50 -2.64
C ALA A 346 -23.49 -12.04 -2.44
N ALA A 347 -23.64 -13.15 -1.72
CA ALA A 347 -24.94 -13.71 -1.35
C ALA A 347 -25.77 -12.75 -0.48
N ALA A 348 -25.14 -12.06 0.48
CA ALA A 348 -25.82 -11.06 1.32
C ALA A 348 -26.33 -9.88 0.49
N LEU A 349 -25.51 -9.36 -0.43
CA LEU A 349 -25.91 -8.30 -1.36
C LEU A 349 -27.08 -8.73 -2.26
N ARG A 350 -27.07 -9.98 -2.73
CA ARG A 350 -28.15 -10.54 -3.56
C ARG A 350 -29.46 -10.68 -2.78
N ALA A 351 -29.39 -11.13 -1.52
CA ALA A 351 -30.55 -11.27 -0.66
C ALA A 351 -31.23 -9.92 -0.42
N GLU A 352 -30.46 -8.85 -0.20
CA GLU A 352 -31.00 -7.49 -0.09
C GLU A 352 -31.66 -6.99 -1.39
N ALA A 353 -31.13 -7.39 -2.55
CA ALA A 353 -31.73 -7.10 -3.84
C ALA A 353 -32.98 -7.95 -4.15
N GLY A 354 -33.44 -8.80 -3.22
CA GLY A 354 -34.60 -9.68 -3.39
C GLY A 354 -34.33 -10.93 -4.24
N GLY A 355 -33.05 -11.26 -4.49
CA GLY A 355 -32.65 -12.48 -5.20
C GLY A 355 -32.58 -13.70 -4.28
N GLY A 356 -32.85 -14.89 -4.82
CA GLY A 356 -32.93 -16.15 -4.06
C GLY A 356 -31.74 -17.11 -4.16
N ALA A 357 -30.69 -16.80 -4.94
CA ALA A 357 -29.51 -17.67 -5.01
C ALA A 357 -28.47 -17.23 -3.98
N ASP A 358 -27.93 -18.18 -3.24
CA ASP A 358 -27.04 -17.98 -2.11
C ASP A 358 -25.60 -18.46 -2.35
N HIS A 359 -25.30 -18.75 -3.61
CA HIS A 359 -24.03 -19.32 -4.06
C HIS A 359 -23.66 -20.64 -3.35
N GLU A 360 -24.67 -21.44 -2.96
CA GLU A 360 -24.48 -22.71 -2.28
C GLU A 360 -23.60 -23.70 -3.05
N ARG A 361 -23.65 -23.69 -4.40
CA ARG A 361 -22.82 -24.60 -5.20
C ARG A 361 -21.34 -24.22 -5.06
N GLY A 362 -21.02 -22.94 -5.21
CA GLY A 362 -19.65 -22.44 -5.03
C GLY A 362 -19.14 -22.65 -3.60
N LEU A 363 -19.98 -22.38 -2.59
CA LEU A 363 -19.62 -22.58 -1.18
C LEU A 363 -19.40 -24.06 -0.83
N ARG A 364 -20.19 -24.99 -1.36
CA ARG A 364 -19.93 -26.43 -1.21
C ARG A 364 -18.59 -26.83 -1.83
N ALA A 365 -18.30 -26.35 -3.05
CA ALA A 365 -17.03 -26.64 -3.70
C ALA A 365 -15.82 -26.12 -2.89
N VAL A 366 -15.94 -24.92 -2.30
CA VAL A 366 -14.94 -24.37 -1.38
C VAL A 366 -14.78 -25.24 -0.13
N GLY A 367 -15.88 -25.60 0.53
CA GLY A 367 -15.87 -26.43 1.74
C GLY A 367 -15.27 -27.83 1.50
N ASP A 368 -15.65 -28.49 0.41
CA ASP A 368 -15.12 -29.80 0.04
C ASP A 368 -13.61 -29.74 -0.27
N ALA A 369 -13.16 -28.71 -0.96
CA ALA A 369 -11.74 -28.49 -1.24
C ALA A 369 -10.93 -28.24 0.04
N LEU A 370 -11.44 -27.39 0.94
CA LEU A 370 -10.83 -27.16 2.25
C LEU A 370 -10.75 -28.46 3.06
N ALA A 371 -11.85 -29.22 3.15
CA ALA A 371 -11.87 -30.50 3.87
C ALA A 371 -10.80 -31.48 3.36
N ARG A 372 -10.60 -31.55 2.04
CA ARG A 372 -9.52 -32.34 1.42
C ARG A 372 -8.14 -31.83 1.82
N LEU A 373 -7.88 -30.53 1.69
CA LEU A 373 -6.58 -29.93 2.02
C LEU A 373 -6.20 -30.14 3.49
N TYR A 374 -7.14 -29.97 4.41
CA TYR A 374 -6.90 -30.29 5.82
C TYR A 374 -6.68 -31.78 6.10
N GLY A 375 -7.22 -32.67 5.26
CA GLY A 375 -7.01 -34.11 5.35
C GLY A 375 -5.61 -34.57 4.91
N GLY A 376 -4.80 -33.66 4.37
CA GLY A 376 -3.52 -33.96 3.75
C GLY A 376 -3.70 -34.32 2.28
N VAL A 377 -3.13 -33.50 1.41
CA VAL A 377 -3.08 -33.74 -0.04
C VAL A 377 -1.61 -33.71 -0.45
N GLU A 378 -1.21 -34.64 -1.32
CA GLU A 378 0.12 -34.61 -1.92
C GLU A 378 0.37 -33.25 -2.59
N GLU A 379 1.58 -32.71 -2.45
CA GLU A 379 1.92 -31.34 -2.85
C GLU A 379 1.63 -31.09 -4.35
N GLU A 380 1.80 -32.10 -5.21
CA GLU A 380 1.51 -32.03 -6.65
C GLU A 380 0.02 -31.94 -6.96
N ALA A 381 -0.85 -32.43 -6.06
CA ALA A 381 -2.30 -32.44 -6.26
C ALA A 381 -2.99 -31.17 -5.73
N VAL A 382 -2.31 -30.36 -4.92
CA VAL A 382 -2.88 -29.14 -4.31
C VAL A 382 -3.49 -28.18 -5.34
N GLU A 383 -2.75 -27.87 -6.41
CA GLU A 383 -3.22 -26.95 -7.46
C GLU A 383 -4.44 -27.49 -8.21
N GLY A 384 -4.51 -28.81 -8.41
CA GLY A 384 -5.67 -29.46 -9.02
C GLY A 384 -6.92 -29.36 -8.15
N VAL A 385 -6.78 -29.47 -6.82
CA VAL A 385 -7.89 -29.28 -5.87
C VAL A 385 -8.37 -27.82 -5.89
N LEU A 386 -7.44 -26.88 -5.82
CA LEU A 386 -7.74 -25.45 -5.84
C LEU A 386 -8.41 -25.03 -7.16
N GLY A 387 -7.81 -25.38 -8.30
CA GLY A 387 -8.32 -25.02 -9.63
C GLY A 387 -9.73 -25.57 -9.88
N ALA A 388 -10.01 -26.82 -9.48
CA ALA A 388 -11.35 -27.41 -9.61
C ALA A 388 -12.39 -26.66 -8.76
N ALA A 389 -12.07 -26.29 -7.53
CA ALA A 389 -12.97 -25.52 -6.67
C ALA A 389 -13.26 -24.12 -7.25
N LEU A 390 -12.22 -23.42 -7.72
CA LEU A 390 -12.37 -22.10 -8.33
C LEU A 390 -13.19 -22.15 -9.63
N ALA A 391 -13.10 -23.23 -10.41
CA ALA A 391 -13.91 -23.43 -11.62
C ALA A 391 -15.40 -23.59 -11.28
N GLU A 392 -15.72 -24.36 -10.24
CA GLU A 392 -17.09 -24.50 -9.73
C GLU A 392 -17.64 -23.17 -9.19
N VAL A 393 -16.81 -22.41 -8.47
CA VAL A 393 -17.16 -21.06 -8.01
C VAL A 393 -17.44 -20.12 -9.19
N ALA A 394 -16.59 -20.12 -10.21
CA ALA A 394 -16.78 -19.30 -11.40
C ALA A 394 -18.10 -19.64 -12.10
N ALA A 395 -18.41 -20.94 -12.26
CA ALA A 395 -19.66 -21.38 -12.87
C ALA A 395 -20.90 -20.93 -12.07
N ASP A 396 -20.85 -20.98 -10.75
CA ASP A 396 -21.93 -20.54 -9.86
C ASP A 396 -22.15 -19.01 -9.89
N LEU A 397 -21.10 -18.24 -10.19
CA LEU A 397 -21.15 -16.78 -10.26
C LEU A 397 -21.59 -16.23 -11.64
N VAL A 398 -21.60 -17.05 -12.69
CA VAL A 398 -22.15 -16.64 -14.01
C VAL A 398 -23.66 -16.40 -13.91
N ASP A 399 -24.36 -17.13 -13.04
CA ASP A 399 -25.81 -17.06 -12.85
C ASP A 399 -26.24 -16.04 -11.77
N ALA A 400 -25.41 -15.00 -11.54
CA ALA A 400 -25.52 -14.09 -10.39
C ALA A 400 -26.70 -13.08 -10.45
N GLY A 401 -27.36 -12.89 -11.60
CA GLY A 401 -28.63 -12.15 -11.73
C GLY A 401 -28.69 -10.80 -10.99
N GLY A 402 -27.80 -9.87 -11.30
CA GLY A 402 -27.74 -8.52 -10.71
C GLY A 402 -26.88 -8.40 -9.43
N ALA A 403 -26.45 -9.52 -8.84
CA ALA A 403 -25.46 -9.53 -7.78
C ALA A 403 -24.02 -9.47 -8.34
N PRO A 404 -23.01 -9.18 -7.50
CA PRO A 404 -21.61 -9.21 -7.92
C PRO A 404 -21.24 -10.58 -8.51
N GLY A 405 -20.87 -10.60 -9.79
CA GLY A 405 -20.49 -11.82 -10.51
C GLY A 405 -19.00 -12.15 -10.38
N VAL A 406 -18.54 -13.07 -11.24
CA VAL A 406 -17.14 -13.53 -11.26
C VAL A 406 -16.14 -12.40 -11.52
N GLU A 407 -16.54 -11.33 -12.22
CA GLU A 407 -15.67 -10.18 -12.46
C GLU A 407 -15.35 -9.37 -11.20
N THR A 408 -16.24 -9.39 -10.22
CA THR A 408 -16.04 -8.73 -8.94
C THR A 408 -15.44 -9.71 -7.95
N VAL A 409 -16.07 -10.87 -7.74
CA VAL A 409 -15.61 -11.86 -6.75
C VAL A 409 -14.23 -12.42 -7.11
N GLY A 410 -13.97 -12.68 -8.40
CA GLY A 410 -12.71 -13.23 -8.90
C GLY A 410 -11.58 -12.21 -9.09
N ALA A 411 -11.85 -10.91 -8.96
CA ALA A 411 -10.81 -9.87 -8.97
C ALA A 411 -10.19 -9.72 -7.58
N LEU A 412 -9.34 -10.69 -7.23
CA LEU A 412 -8.80 -10.88 -5.88
C LEU A 412 -7.68 -9.90 -5.50
N GLY A 413 -7.03 -9.28 -6.49
CA GLY A 413 -5.82 -8.47 -6.30
C GLY A 413 -4.52 -9.27 -6.18
N TYR A 414 -4.57 -10.57 -6.46
CA TYR A 414 -3.45 -11.51 -6.51
C TYR A 414 -3.79 -12.69 -7.43
N ARG A 415 -2.78 -13.49 -7.81
CA ARG A 415 -2.99 -14.74 -8.56
C ARG A 415 -3.38 -15.87 -7.61
N PRO A 416 -4.54 -16.54 -7.77
CA PRO A 416 -4.99 -17.55 -6.83
C PRO A 416 -4.14 -18.83 -6.86
N THR A 417 -3.65 -19.26 -8.01
CA THR A 417 -2.84 -20.48 -8.16
C THR A 417 -1.35 -20.16 -8.24
N THR A 418 -0.48 -21.11 -7.89
CA THR A 418 0.97 -20.95 -8.12
C THR A 418 1.37 -21.33 -9.55
N THR A 419 0.54 -22.14 -10.21
CA THR A 419 0.67 -22.56 -11.62
C THR A 419 -0.40 -21.85 -12.46
N PRO A 420 -0.03 -20.98 -13.43
CA PRO A 420 -0.99 -20.23 -14.24
C PRO A 420 -2.03 -21.11 -14.95
N GLU A 421 -1.64 -22.28 -15.43
CA GLU A 421 -2.49 -23.24 -16.13
C GLU A 421 -3.61 -23.80 -15.26
N ALA A 422 -3.45 -23.80 -13.94
CA ALA A 422 -4.46 -24.25 -12.99
C ALA A 422 -5.50 -23.16 -12.65
N GLU A 423 -5.24 -21.89 -13.00
CA GLU A 423 -6.18 -20.79 -12.76
C GLU A 423 -7.37 -20.89 -13.74
N PRO A 424 -8.63 -20.95 -13.26
CA PRO A 424 -9.77 -20.91 -14.16
C PRO A 424 -9.81 -19.63 -15.00
N GLU A 425 -10.15 -19.77 -16.27
CA GLU A 425 -10.18 -18.67 -17.24
C GLU A 425 -10.98 -17.46 -16.76
N ALA A 426 -12.12 -17.69 -16.08
CA ALA A 426 -12.96 -16.61 -15.57
C ALA A 426 -12.28 -15.78 -14.46
N PHE A 427 -11.51 -16.42 -13.57
CA PHE A 427 -10.73 -15.72 -12.54
C PHE A 427 -9.57 -14.96 -13.17
N ARG A 428 -8.86 -15.59 -14.11
CA ARG A 428 -7.79 -14.93 -14.87
C ARG A 428 -8.32 -13.69 -15.60
N ALA A 429 -9.46 -13.81 -16.28
CA ALA A 429 -10.12 -12.71 -16.97
C ALA A 429 -10.59 -11.60 -16.00
N ALA A 430 -11.12 -11.95 -14.83
CA ALA A 430 -11.49 -10.98 -13.79
C ALA A 430 -10.27 -10.18 -13.29
N ARG A 431 -9.16 -10.87 -13.00
CA ARG A 431 -7.88 -10.29 -12.60
C ARG A 431 -7.31 -9.36 -13.68
N HIS A 432 -7.32 -9.79 -14.95
CA HIS A 432 -6.87 -8.98 -16.07
C HIS A 432 -7.71 -7.70 -16.23
N ARG A 433 -9.04 -7.81 -16.14
CA ARG A 433 -9.94 -6.65 -16.18
C ARG A 433 -9.71 -5.67 -15.02
N ALA A 434 -9.43 -6.16 -13.81
CA ALA A 434 -9.14 -5.29 -12.68
C ALA A 434 -7.84 -4.50 -12.90
N LEU A 435 -6.80 -5.13 -13.46
CA LEU A 435 -5.59 -4.40 -13.86
C LEU A 435 -5.92 -3.35 -14.94
N TRP A 436 -6.72 -3.70 -15.95
CA TRP A 436 -7.13 -2.74 -16.98
C TRP A 436 -7.84 -1.53 -16.41
N ARG A 437 -8.80 -1.74 -15.50
CA ARG A 437 -9.46 -0.62 -14.80
C ARG A 437 -8.44 0.24 -14.07
N ARG A 438 -7.49 -0.37 -13.36
CA ARG A 438 -6.41 0.36 -12.69
C ARG A 438 -5.59 1.20 -13.69
N ALA A 439 -5.19 0.62 -14.82
CA ALA A 439 -4.45 1.34 -15.87
C ALA A 439 -5.22 2.57 -16.37
N PHE A 440 -6.54 2.44 -16.60
CA PHE A 440 -7.40 3.57 -16.96
C PHE A 440 -7.54 4.60 -15.83
N HIS A 441 -7.61 4.17 -14.58
CA HIS A 441 -7.67 5.07 -13.43
C HIS A 441 -6.39 5.89 -13.28
N LEU A 442 -5.24 5.29 -13.53
CA LEU A 442 -3.95 5.99 -13.51
C LEU A 442 -3.85 7.02 -14.63
N HIS A 443 -4.13 6.61 -15.87
CA HIS A 443 -4.15 7.51 -17.01
C HIS A 443 -4.92 6.89 -18.19
N PRO A 444 -5.82 7.62 -18.87
CA PRO A 444 -6.58 7.08 -20.00
C PRO A 444 -5.70 6.54 -21.14
N ILE A 445 -4.60 7.21 -21.46
CA ILE A 445 -3.59 6.73 -22.44
C ILE A 445 -3.02 5.37 -22.03
N VAL A 446 -2.65 5.22 -20.75
CA VAL A 446 -2.08 3.99 -20.22
C VAL A 446 -3.11 2.87 -20.33
N GLY A 447 -4.39 3.15 -20.05
CA GLY A 447 -5.50 2.20 -20.25
C GLY A 447 -5.74 1.78 -21.70
N VAL A 448 -5.67 2.71 -22.65
CA VAL A 448 -5.80 2.41 -24.09
C VAL A 448 -4.62 1.57 -24.58
N ALA A 449 -3.41 1.95 -24.21
CA ALA A 449 -2.18 1.26 -24.58
C ALA A 449 -2.09 -0.15 -23.95
N ALA A 450 -2.50 -0.29 -22.70
CA ALA A 450 -2.73 -1.57 -22.03
C ALA A 450 -3.62 -2.50 -22.87
N ARG A 451 -4.74 -1.96 -23.39
CA ARG A 451 -5.69 -2.72 -24.20
C ARG A 451 -5.10 -3.17 -25.54
N GLU A 452 -4.30 -2.34 -26.20
CA GLU A 452 -3.61 -2.68 -27.45
C GLU A 452 -2.51 -3.74 -27.24
N LEU A 453 -1.85 -3.71 -26.08
CA LEU A 453 -0.80 -4.66 -25.69
C LEU A 453 -1.31 -5.90 -24.96
N GLN A 454 -2.60 -6.25 -25.08
CA GLN A 454 -3.23 -7.31 -24.28
C GLN A 454 -2.45 -8.65 -24.24
N PRO A 455 -1.88 -9.18 -25.35
CA PRO A 455 -1.08 -10.42 -25.29
C PRO A 455 0.20 -10.27 -24.46
N VAL A 456 0.82 -9.09 -24.54
CA VAL A 456 2.10 -8.77 -23.91
C VAL A 456 1.90 -8.48 -22.42
N ALA A 457 0.86 -7.73 -22.06
CA ALA A 457 0.47 -7.46 -20.69
C ALA A 457 -0.06 -8.71 -19.94
N ALA A 458 -0.67 -9.66 -20.64
CA ALA A 458 -1.08 -10.93 -20.05
C ALA A 458 0.12 -11.72 -19.50
N ARG A 459 1.29 -11.70 -20.17
CA ARG A 459 2.50 -12.37 -19.64
C ARG A 459 3.00 -11.73 -18.35
N VAL A 460 2.97 -10.40 -18.24
CA VAL A 460 3.34 -9.64 -17.02
C VAL A 460 2.44 -10.00 -15.85
N LEU A 461 1.19 -10.31 -16.14
CA LEU A 461 0.19 -10.69 -15.16
C LEU A 461 0.33 -12.15 -14.75
N ASP A 462 0.75 -13.02 -15.65
CA ASP A 462 0.87 -14.46 -15.42
C ASP A 462 2.24 -14.86 -14.89
N GLU A 463 3.27 -14.02 -15.02
CA GLU A 463 4.61 -14.24 -14.47
C GLU A 463 4.86 -13.42 -13.19
N PRO A 464 5.73 -13.89 -12.27
CA PRO A 464 6.21 -13.08 -11.17
C PRO A 464 6.83 -11.79 -11.70
N ARG A 465 6.30 -10.65 -11.26
CA ARG A 465 6.67 -9.36 -11.83
C ARG A 465 8.09 -8.99 -11.38
N GLY A 466 8.96 -8.66 -12.33
CA GLY A 466 10.35 -8.31 -12.06
C GLY A 466 10.97 -7.46 -13.17
N PRO A 467 12.16 -6.87 -12.92
CA PRO A 467 12.80 -5.92 -13.83
C PRO A 467 13.09 -6.53 -15.20
N ALA A 468 13.39 -7.83 -15.27
CA ALA A 468 13.61 -8.54 -16.53
C ALA A 468 12.36 -8.59 -17.41
N VAL A 469 11.20 -8.91 -16.81
CA VAL A 469 9.91 -8.96 -17.54
C VAL A 469 9.57 -7.57 -18.05
N VAL A 470 9.83 -6.51 -17.28
CA VAL A 470 9.54 -5.13 -17.70
C VAL A 470 10.54 -4.58 -18.71
N ALA A 471 11.81 -4.93 -18.61
CA ALA A 471 12.78 -4.63 -19.66
C ALA A 471 12.38 -5.31 -20.99
N GLU A 472 11.96 -6.57 -20.95
CA GLU A 472 11.48 -7.29 -22.14
C GLU A 472 10.21 -6.64 -22.72
N LEU A 473 9.26 -6.22 -21.86
CA LEU A 473 8.09 -5.45 -22.29
C LEU A 473 8.47 -4.14 -22.95
N PHE A 474 9.41 -3.42 -22.34
CA PHE A 474 9.91 -2.15 -22.83
C PHE A 474 10.52 -2.32 -24.22
N GLU A 475 11.41 -3.29 -24.36
CA GLU A 475 12.06 -3.60 -25.63
C GLU A 475 11.06 -4.08 -26.70
N ALA A 476 10.14 -4.98 -26.35
CA ALA A 476 9.13 -5.48 -27.28
C ALA A 476 8.18 -4.38 -27.76
N ALA A 477 7.74 -3.50 -26.86
CA ALA A 477 6.86 -2.40 -27.21
C ALA A 477 7.60 -1.28 -27.97
N MET A 478 8.85 -0.99 -27.63
CA MET A 478 9.68 -0.08 -28.42
C MET A 478 9.90 -0.62 -29.82
N ALA A 479 10.22 -1.91 -29.97
CA ALA A 479 10.42 -2.56 -31.27
C ALA A 479 9.13 -2.58 -32.11
N ALA A 480 7.98 -2.89 -31.51
CA ALA A 480 6.69 -2.87 -32.18
C ALA A 480 6.24 -1.43 -32.52
N SER A 481 6.58 -0.44 -31.69
CA SER A 481 6.34 0.99 -31.96
C SER A 481 7.19 1.49 -33.13
N GLU A 482 8.47 1.12 -33.17
CA GLU A 482 9.37 1.42 -34.29
C GLU A 482 8.92 0.78 -35.61
N GLN A 483 8.25 -0.37 -35.54
CA GLN A 483 7.66 -1.07 -36.69
C GLN A 483 6.26 -0.56 -37.07
N GLY A 484 5.69 0.38 -36.28
CA GLY A 484 4.34 0.89 -36.48
C GLY A 484 3.23 -0.12 -36.21
N GLU A 485 3.55 -1.22 -35.53
CA GLU A 485 2.61 -2.29 -35.16
C GLU A 485 1.76 -1.90 -33.93
N ILE A 486 2.27 -0.98 -33.11
CA ILE A 486 1.59 -0.37 -31.96
C ILE A 486 1.86 1.14 -31.91
N SER A 487 0.93 1.91 -31.37
CA SER A 487 1.00 3.38 -31.37
C SER A 487 2.01 3.95 -30.37
N ASP A 488 2.36 5.24 -30.48
CA ASP A 488 3.15 5.99 -29.47
C ASP A 488 2.58 5.89 -28.03
N MET A 489 1.31 5.50 -27.90
CA MET A 489 0.64 5.27 -26.62
C MET A 489 1.15 3.99 -25.93
N ALA A 490 1.58 2.97 -26.69
CA ALA A 490 2.19 1.76 -26.15
C ALA A 490 3.54 2.03 -25.46
N ALA A 491 4.33 2.97 -25.98
CA ALA A 491 5.54 3.46 -25.31
C ALA A 491 5.22 4.15 -23.97
N ALA A 492 4.04 4.77 -23.83
CA ALA A 492 3.57 5.34 -22.57
C ALA A 492 3.10 4.27 -21.56
N PHE A 493 2.48 3.16 -22.01
CA PHE A 493 2.21 2.00 -21.14
C PHE A 493 3.50 1.36 -20.63
N VAL A 494 4.53 1.35 -21.45
CA VAL A 494 5.86 0.90 -21.08
C VAL A 494 6.52 1.83 -20.08
N GLY A 495 6.39 3.15 -20.25
CA GLY A 495 6.76 4.13 -19.22
C GLY A 495 6.00 3.90 -17.90
N TYR A 496 4.71 3.56 -17.97
CA TYR A 496 3.94 3.16 -16.79
C TYR A 496 4.45 1.85 -16.18
N ALA A 497 4.77 0.82 -16.97
CA ALA A 497 5.33 -0.43 -16.49
C ALA A 497 6.71 -0.22 -15.82
N VAL A 498 7.50 0.73 -16.32
CA VAL A 498 8.75 1.19 -15.71
C VAL A 498 8.46 1.90 -14.39
N VAL A 499 7.53 2.85 -14.31
CA VAL A 499 7.13 3.51 -13.05
C VAL A 499 6.57 2.52 -12.04
N VAL A 500 5.86 1.50 -12.51
CA VAL A 500 5.38 0.39 -11.69
C VAL A 500 6.56 -0.41 -11.15
N VAL A 501 7.55 -0.74 -11.97
CA VAL A 501 8.77 -1.42 -11.50
C VAL A 501 9.59 -0.54 -10.57
N GLU A 502 9.78 0.74 -10.87
CA GLU A 502 10.46 1.70 -10.00
C GLU A 502 9.71 1.84 -8.68
N ALA A 503 8.38 1.92 -8.68
CA ALA A 503 7.58 1.85 -7.46
C ALA A 503 7.70 0.52 -6.70
N TRP A 504 8.08 -0.56 -7.38
CA TRP A 504 8.18 -1.91 -6.79
C TRP A 504 9.59 -2.30 -6.42
N GLU A 505 10.59 -1.67 -7.02
CA GLU A 505 12.02 -1.76 -6.72
C GLU A 505 12.47 -0.60 -5.82
N GLY A 506 11.49 0.12 -5.27
CA GLY A 506 11.66 1.31 -4.44
C GLY A 506 11.68 2.54 -5.32
N LEU A 507 10.71 3.43 -5.13
CA LEU A 507 10.80 4.77 -5.68
C LEU A 507 12.09 5.37 -5.14
N ASP A 508 13.10 5.44 -6.01
CA ASP A 508 14.20 6.37 -5.88
C ASP A 508 13.54 7.76 -5.96
N PHE A 509 13.12 8.30 -4.82
CA PHE A 509 12.44 9.60 -4.70
C PHE A 509 13.41 10.76 -4.95
N ALA A 510 14.31 10.60 -5.93
CA ALA A 510 15.15 11.65 -6.49
C ALA A 510 14.42 12.53 -7.51
N TYR A 511 13.19 12.21 -7.92
CA TYR A 511 12.36 13.11 -8.72
C TYR A 511 11.06 13.48 -8.01
N GLY A 512 11.01 14.75 -7.61
CA GLY A 512 9.92 15.35 -6.85
C GLY A 512 8.58 15.34 -7.58
N LEU A 513 7.85 14.24 -7.45
CA LEU A 513 6.39 14.25 -7.55
C LEU A 513 5.83 14.74 -6.21
N GLY A 514 5.99 16.06 -6.02
CA GLY A 514 5.39 16.76 -4.90
C GLY A 514 3.90 16.46 -4.83
N GLN A 515 3.42 16.25 -3.61
CA GLN A 515 2.01 16.31 -3.27
C GLN A 515 1.32 17.44 -4.05
N ARG A 516 0.33 17.11 -4.91
CA ARG A 516 -0.77 17.98 -5.34
C ARG A 516 -1.64 17.30 -6.40
N TRP A 517 -2.80 16.80 -6.00
CA TRP A 517 -3.99 16.84 -6.84
C TRP A 517 -5.21 17.17 -5.97
N TYR A 518 -5.40 18.47 -5.73
CA TYR A 518 -6.70 19.02 -5.33
C TYR A 518 -7.02 20.19 -6.24
N TYR A 519 -8.04 20.03 -7.07
CA TYR A 519 -8.58 21.10 -7.90
C TYR A 519 -9.45 22.03 -7.04
N ARG A 520 -9.15 23.32 -7.08
CA ARG A 520 -10.14 24.38 -6.87
C ARG A 520 -9.95 25.44 -7.96
N LEU A 521 -10.91 25.53 -8.88
CA LEU A 521 -11.08 26.70 -9.73
C LEU A 521 -11.42 27.89 -8.81
N ALA A 522 -10.51 28.82 -8.65
CA ALA A 522 -10.78 30.10 -8.03
C ALA A 522 -10.44 31.22 -9.02
N SER A 523 -11.46 31.72 -9.72
CA SER A 523 -11.39 32.98 -10.43
C SER A 523 -11.32 34.13 -9.42
N ARG A 524 -10.19 34.85 -9.34
CA ARG A 524 -10.18 36.23 -8.83
C ARG A 524 -9.20 37.10 -9.61
N ARG A 525 -9.68 38.25 -10.09
CA ARG A 525 -8.88 39.33 -10.65
C ARG A 525 -7.87 39.85 -9.63
N VAL A 526 -6.69 40.21 -10.11
CA VAL A 526 -5.63 40.88 -9.35
C VAL A 526 -6.04 42.32 -9.03
N PRO A 527 -5.83 42.82 -7.79
CA PRO A 527 -6.05 44.23 -7.45
C PRO A 527 -5.04 45.17 -8.13
N PRO A 528 -5.43 46.39 -8.54
CA PRO A 528 -4.57 47.33 -9.27
C PRO A 528 -3.36 47.86 -8.48
N ASP A 529 -3.28 47.59 -7.18
CA ASP A 529 -2.27 48.06 -6.23
C ASP A 529 -1.26 46.97 -5.79
N ALA A 530 -1.24 45.81 -6.45
CA ALA A 530 -0.34 44.73 -6.07
C ALA A 530 1.14 45.02 -6.39
N GLU A 531 2.02 44.85 -5.39
CA GLU A 531 3.44 45.22 -5.50
C GLU A 531 4.27 44.20 -6.31
N ALA A 532 4.81 44.64 -7.46
CA ALA A 532 5.46 43.80 -8.49
C ALA A 532 6.67 42.95 -8.02
N HIS A 533 7.28 43.27 -6.87
CA HIS A 533 8.47 42.56 -6.38
C HIS A 533 8.16 41.20 -5.71
N ARG A 534 6.87 40.87 -5.52
CA ARG A 534 6.41 39.61 -4.89
C ARG A 534 5.93 38.56 -5.89
N TRP A 535 6.21 38.77 -7.18
CA TRP A 535 5.69 37.98 -8.29
C TRP A 535 6.79 37.16 -8.95
N HIS A 536 6.48 35.90 -9.26
CA HIS A 536 7.34 34.99 -10.00
C HIS A 536 6.66 34.58 -11.30
N ILE A 537 7.43 34.46 -12.38
CA ILE A 537 6.94 33.90 -13.64
C ILE A 537 7.11 32.39 -13.58
N LEU A 538 6.02 31.64 -13.61
CA LEU A 538 6.05 30.19 -13.75
C LEU A 538 5.37 29.82 -15.06
N ARG A 539 5.96 28.88 -15.80
CA ARG A 539 5.29 28.26 -16.95
C ARG A 539 4.03 27.55 -16.44
N ASN A 540 2.96 27.55 -17.22
CA ASN A 540 1.84 26.62 -17.00
C ASN A 540 2.42 25.19 -17.09
N PRO A 541 2.57 24.47 -15.97
CA PRO A 541 3.30 23.21 -15.96
C PRO A 541 2.58 22.11 -16.74
N TYR A 542 1.27 22.29 -17.01
CA TYR A 542 0.44 21.32 -17.72
C TYR A 542 0.51 21.41 -19.25
N LEU A 543 1.13 22.43 -19.84
CA LEU A 543 1.32 22.53 -21.30
C LEU A 543 2.74 22.16 -21.77
N SER A 544 3.69 22.00 -20.84
CA SER A 544 5.08 21.69 -21.16
C SER A 544 5.48 20.24 -20.92
N GLU A 545 4.63 19.43 -20.28
CA GLU A 545 4.96 18.03 -19.94
C GLU A 545 4.05 16.99 -20.58
N LEU A 546 3.03 17.39 -21.35
CA LEU A 546 2.37 16.45 -22.25
C LEU A 546 3.22 16.29 -23.51
N PRO A 547 3.66 15.09 -23.90
CA PRO A 547 4.09 14.87 -25.26
C PRO A 547 2.90 15.20 -26.17
N ALA A 548 3.09 16.14 -27.10
CA ALA A 548 2.11 16.39 -28.15
C ALA A 548 1.95 15.08 -28.95
N PRO A 549 0.75 14.46 -28.86
CA PRO A 549 -0.21 14.63 -29.95
C PRO A 549 -1.66 14.98 -29.52
N PHE A 550 -1.92 15.37 -28.27
CA PHE A 550 -3.28 15.33 -27.72
C PHE A 550 -4.06 16.65 -27.83
N GLU A 551 -5.09 16.69 -28.69
CA GLU A 551 -6.09 17.77 -28.69
C GLU A 551 -7.05 17.65 -27.49
N LEU A 552 -7.49 18.79 -26.94
CA LEU A 552 -8.39 18.83 -25.78
C LEU A 552 -9.72 18.08 -26.03
N GLY A 553 -10.25 18.15 -27.26
CA GLY A 553 -11.44 17.40 -27.67
C GLY A 553 -11.24 15.88 -27.71
N TRP A 554 -10.00 15.41 -27.94
CA TRP A 554 -9.64 13.99 -27.88
C TRP A 554 -9.64 13.49 -26.42
N LEU A 555 -9.12 14.30 -25.47
CA LEU A 555 -9.18 14.00 -24.04
C LEU A 555 -10.62 13.93 -23.53
N GLU A 556 -11.47 14.88 -23.92
CA GLU A 556 -12.89 14.92 -23.51
C GLU A 556 -13.68 13.69 -24.02
N GLN A 557 -13.36 13.20 -25.22
CA GLN A 557 -14.03 12.04 -25.81
C GLN A 557 -13.62 10.72 -25.13
N VAL A 558 -12.35 10.58 -24.76
CA VAL A 558 -11.84 9.41 -24.03
C VAL A 558 -12.30 9.42 -22.58
N LEU A 559 -12.30 10.58 -21.92
CA LEU A 559 -12.75 10.73 -20.53
C LEU A 559 -14.27 10.58 -20.37
N GLY A 560 -15.05 10.83 -21.43
CA GLY A 560 -16.51 10.69 -21.44
C GLY A 560 -17.04 9.30 -21.82
N ALA A 561 -16.21 8.42 -22.37
CA ALA A 561 -16.62 7.08 -22.80
C ALA A 561 -16.65 6.09 -21.63
N ARG A 562 -17.72 5.29 -21.52
CA ARG A 562 -17.70 4.10 -20.65
C ARG A 562 -16.68 3.10 -21.20
N VAL A 563 -16.00 2.37 -20.32
CA VAL A 563 -14.94 1.40 -20.66
C VAL A 563 -15.38 0.41 -21.76
N ASP A 564 -16.68 0.08 -21.79
CA ASP A 564 -17.32 -0.85 -22.72
C ASP A 564 -17.82 -0.21 -24.03
N ASP A 565 -17.96 1.13 -24.06
CA ASP A 565 -18.40 1.93 -25.23
C ASP A 565 -17.21 2.61 -25.95
N ALA A 566 -15.99 2.42 -25.45
CA ALA A 566 -14.79 2.97 -26.06
C ALA A 566 -14.62 2.36 -27.47
N PRO A 567 -14.64 3.18 -28.53
CA PRO A 567 -14.85 2.70 -29.88
C PRO A 567 -13.68 1.80 -30.33
N THR A 568 -13.98 0.55 -30.69
CA THR A 568 -13.02 -0.52 -30.99
C THR A 568 -12.49 -0.51 -32.43
N GLY A 569 -12.93 0.44 -33.26
CA GLY A 569 -12.52 0.55 -34.66
C GLY A 569 -11.42 1.58 -34.84
N GLY A 570 -10.26 1.13 -35.35
CA GLY A 570 -9.07 1.91 -35.76
C GLY A 570 -9.11 3.42 -35.50
N PHE A 571 -8.68 3.83 -34.31
CA PHE A 571 -8.38 5.23 -34.01
C PHE A 571 -6.91 5.47 -34.35
N GLU A 572 -6.66 5.91 -35.59
CA GLU A 572 -5.30 6.30 -35.98
C GLU A 572 -4.94 7.66 -35.36
N PRO A 573 -3.92 7.73 -34.50
CA PRO A 573 -3.32 9.00 -34.14
C PRO A 573 -2.78 9.63 -35.43
N ARG A 574 -3.16 10.87 -35.73
CA ARG A 574 -2.61 11.57 -36.90
C ARG A 574 -1.14 11.88 -36.63
N ALA A 575 -0.26 11.12 -37.26
CA ALA A 575 1.18 11.35 -37.19
C ALA A 575 1.53 12.78 -37.63
N THR A 576 2.20 13.53 -36.76
CA THR A 576 3.09 14.59 -37.22
C THR A 576 4.49 14.18 -36.84
N THR A 577 5.31 13.92 -37.85
CA THR A 577 6.67 13.41 -37.75
C THR A 577 7.51 14.27 -36.80
N SER A 578 7.85 13.70 -35.64
CA SER A 578 9.06 13.93 -34.85
C SER A 578 9.58 15.38 -34.73
N VAL A 579 9.13 16.14 -33.72
CA VAL A 579 9.82 17.39 -33.32
C VAL A 579 9.70 17.61 -31.81
N ARG A 580 10.83 17.82 -31.11
CA ARG A 580 10.85 18.10 -29.66
C ARG A 580 10.83 19.58 -29.27
N HIS A 581 11.09 20.56 -30.17
CA HIS A 581 10.87 21.98 -29.85
C HIS A 581 10.51 22.83 -31.09
N LEU A 582 9.57 23.76 -30.92
CA LEU A 582 9.12 24.72 -31.92
C LEU A 582 9.21 26.13 -31.31
N LEU A 583 9.88 27.06 -31.99
CA LEU A 583 9.85 28.48 -31.62
C LEU A 583 9.10 29.25 -32.71
N ALA A 584 7.93 29.76 -32.35
CA ALA A 584 7.18 30.74 -33.12
C ALA A 584 7.34 32.13 -32.49
N GLY A 585 7.53 33.15 -33.32
CA GLY A 585 7.61 34.55 -32.90
C GLY A 585 7.01 35.45 -33.98
N ALA A 586 6.54 36.63 -33.60
CA ALA A 586 5.83 37.54 -34.50
C ALA A 586 6.69 37.90 -35.73
N GLY A 587 6.12 37.73 -36.92
CA GLY A 587 6.73 38.08 -38.21
C GLY A 587 7.47 36.95 -38.94
N ARG A 588 7.38 35.69 -38.49
CA ARG A 588 7.95 34.53 -39.22
C ARG A 588 6.87 33.62 -39.77
N GLU A 589 6.92 33.38 -41.08
CA GLU A 589 5.95 32.52 -41.77
C GLU A 589 6.27 31.02 -41.65
N ARG A 590 7.46 30.63 -41.17
CA ARG A 590 7.86 29.22 -40.99
C ARG A 590 8.73 29.02 -39.75
N PRO A 591 8.61 27.87 -39.06
CA PRO A 591 9.41 27.54 -37.88
C PRO A 591 10.89 27.32 -38.24
N VAL A 592 11.78 27.72 -37.32
CA VAL A 592 13.23 27.49 -37.44
C VAL A 592 13.66 26.47 -36.38
N VAL A 593 14.27 25.37 -36.85
CA VAL A 593 14.74 24.26 -36.02
C VAL A 593 16.20 24.49 -35.64
N LEU A 594 16.55 24.35 -34.35
CA LEU A 594 17.92 24.54 -33.87
C LEU A 594 18.39 23.33 -33.04
N ALA A 595 19.63 22.89 -33.26
CA ALA A 595 20.22 21.75 -32.54
C ALA A 595 20.43 22.02 -31.05
N ALA A 596 20.31 20.99 -30.21
CA ALA A 596 20.62 21.08 -28.79
C ALA A 596 22.14 21.19 -28.59
N THR A 597 22.60 22.36 -28.16
CA THR A 597 24.00 22.58 -27.79
C THR A 597 24.15 22.61 -26.28
N GLU A 598 25.34 22.30 -25.79
CA GLU A 598 25.67 22.30 -24.36
C GLU A 598 25.37 23.67 -23.70
N ALA A 599 25.56 24.77 -24.43
CA ALA A 599 25.19 26.11 -23.99
C ALA A 599 23.67 26.28 -23.75
N ARG A 600 22.82 25.61 -24.55
CA ARG A 600 21.35 25.64 -24.38
C ARG A 600 20.86 24.76 -23.24
N GLN A 601 21.47 23.60 -23.02
CA GLN A 601 21.15 22.75 -21.87
C GLN A 601 21.53 23.41 -20.53
N ARG A 602 22.63 24.17 -20.51
CA ARG A 602 22.99 25.00 -19.34
C ARG A 602 21.99 26.13 -19.09
N LEU A 603 21.44 26.73 -20.16
CA LEU A 603 20.40 27.77 -20.03
C LEU A 603 19.10 27.19 -19.47
N HIS A 604 18.72 25.99 -19.90
CA HIS A 604 17.55 25.25 -19.43
C HIS A 604 17.68 24.86 -17.94
N SER A 605 18.85 24.35 -17.55
CA SER A 605 19.13 23.99 -16.15
C SER A 605 19.17 25.22 -15.22
N ARG A 606 19.57 26.39 -15.74
CA ARG A 606 19.55 27.66 -14.99
C ARG A 606 18.14 28.24 -14.83
N ALA A 607 17.18 27.88 -15.67
CA ALA A 607 15.78 28.32 -15.56
C ALA A 607 15.00 27.56 -14.45
N PHE A 608 15.56 26.47 -13.92
CA PHE A 608 15.00 25.72 -12.79
C PHE A 608 15.28 26.37 -11.41
N HIS A 609 16.15 27.38 -11.34
CA HIS A 609 16.27 28.27 -10.18
C HIS A 609 15.54 29.56 -10.52
N ALA A 610 14.37 29.84 -9.92
CA ALA A 610 13.53 30.95 -10.36
C ALA A 610 14.03 32.31 -9.82
N PRO A 611 14.66 33.18 -10.63
CA PRO A 611 14.90 34.56 -10.22
C PRO A 611 13.57 35.31 -10.13
N THR A 612 13.48 36.25 -9.22
CA THR A 612 12.37 37.20 -9.11
C THR A 612 12.25 38.05 -10.37
N VAL A 613 11.04 38.52 -10.69
CA VAL A 613 10.81 39.47 -11.80
C VAL A 613 11.70 40.71 -11.66
N ARG A 614 12.01 41.11 -10.42
CA ARG A 614 12.93 42.21 -10.12
C ARG A 614 14.37 41.91 -10.50
N GLU A 615 14.90 40.73 -10.17
CA GLU A 615 16.25 40.32 -10.60
C GLU A 615 16.35 40.28 -12.13
N LEU A 616 15.31 39.82 -12.81
CA LEU A 616 15.27 39.81 -14.28
C LEU A 616 15.21 41.22 -14.89
N LEU A 617 14.53 42.18 -14.24
CA LEU A 617 14.48 43.58 -14.65
C LEU A 617 15.80 44.31 -14.35
N ASP A 618 16.38 44.08 -13.16
CA ASP A 618 17.60 44.74 -12.67
C ASP A 618 18.85 44.23 -13.41
N GLU A 619 18.86 42.96 -13.86
CA GLU A 619 19.88 42.41 -14.76
C GLU A 619 19.69 42.85 -16.23
N GLY A 620 18.63 43.61 -16.55
CA GLY A 620 18.30 44.04 -17.91
C GLY A 620 17.89 42.90 -18.85
N ARG A 621 17.51 41.75 -18.29
CA ARG A 621 17.20 40.51 -19.02
C ARG A 621 15.72 40.36 -19.37
N LEU A 622 14.85 41.17 -18.78
CA LEU A 622 13.44 41.36 -19.15
C LEU A 622 13.14 42.86 -19.17
N GLY A 623 12.54 43.37 -20.25
CA GLY A 623 12.16 44.79 -20.37
C GLY A 623 10.77 45.07 -19.80
N ARG A 624 10.55 46.26 -19.22
CA ARG A 624 9.24 46.64 -18.62
C ARG A 624 8.08 46.59 -19.63
N GLU A 625 8.32 46.97 -20.89
CA GLU A 625 7.31 46.90 -21.96
C GLU A 625 6.98 45.45 -22.36
N ALA A 626 7.96 44.54 -22.36
CA ALA A 626 7.75 43.13 -22.67
C ALA A 626 6.99 42.39 -21.54
N LEU A 627 7.21 42.79 -20.28
CA LEU A 627 6.45 42.29 -19.14
C LEU A 627 4.98 42.76 -19.17
N GLN A 628 4.75 44.02 -19.54
CA GLN A 628 3.39 44.57 -19.68
C GLN A 628 2.62 43.90 -20.83
N ALA A 629 3.27 43.67 -21.97
CA ALA A 629 2.66 42.96 -23.10
C ALA A 629 2.27 41.50 -22.74
N ALA A 630 3.11 40.78 -21.99
CA ALA A 630 2.79 39.43 -21.53
C ALA A 630 1.61 39.38 -20.54
N LEU A 631 1.50 40.41 -19.69
CA LEU A 631 0.36 40.58 -18.79
C LEU A 631 -0.95 40.86 -19.54
N ASP A 632 -0.88 41.68 -20.59
CA ASP A 632 -2.03 42.05 -21.42
C ASP A 632 -2.48 40.89 -22.35
N GLU A 633 -1.59 39.93 -22.65
CA GLU A 633 -1.86 38.69 -23.41
C GLU A 633 -2.35 37.52 -22.54
N GLU A 634 -2.70 37.76 -21.27
CA GLU A 634 -3.16 36.74 -20.29
C GLU A 634 -2.17 35.56 -20.07
N LEU A 635 -0.86 35.79 -20.21
CA LEU A 635 0.13 34.84 -19.71
C LEU A 635 0.11 34.86 -18.17
N VAL A 636 -0.27 33.71 -17.58
CA VAL A 636 -0.51 33.55 -16.14
C VAL A 636 0.76 33.89 -15.33
N LEU A 637 0.72 35.02 -14.61
CA LEU A 637 1.62 35.30 -13.50
C LEU A 637 0.96 34.84 -12.19
N CYS A 638 1.55 33.85 -11.53
CA CYS A 638 1.04 33.33 -10.27
C CYS A 638 1.54 34.17 -9.09
N LEU A 639 0.59 34.65 -8.27
CA LEU A 639 0.86 35.32 -7.00
C LEU A 639 1.14 34.26 -5.93
N HIS A 640 2.29 34.33 -5.25
CA HIS A 640 2.46 33.60 -3.99
C HIS A 640 2.05 34.53 -2.86
N LEU A 641 0.93 34.23 -2.19
CA LEU A 641 0.66 34.86 -0.89
C LEU A 641 1.68 34.26 0.08
N ASP A 642 2.37 35.13 0.84
CA ASP A 642 3.19 34.71 1.97
C ASP A 642 2.42 33.67 2.79
N ASN A 643 3.08 32.55 3.04
CA ASN A 643 2.62 31.42 3.83
C ASN A 643 1.80 31.86 5.07
N PRO A 644 0.48 31.59 5.15
CA PRO A 644 -0.32 31.92 6.34
C PRO A 644 0.08 31.13 7.60
N TYR A 645 0.98 30.13 7.48
CA TYR A 645 1.55 29.38 8.60
C TYR A 645 2.95 29.89 9.02
N ALA A 646 3.48 30.94 8.40
CA ALA A 646 4.81 31.49 8.73
C ALA A 646 4.79 32.66 9.74
N ARG A 647 3.72 32.86 10.52
CA ARG A 647 3.71 33.81 11.64
C ARG A 647 3.11 33.21 12.91
N TRP A 648 3.89 32.36 13.57
CA TRP A 648 3.98 32.39 15.03
C TRP A 648 5.36 32.97 15.37
N PRO A 649 5.44 34.11 16.08
CA PRO A 649 6.72 34.76 16.33
C PRO A 649 7.52 33.95 17.36
N ARG A 650 8.79 33.67 17.07
CA ARG A 650 9.75 33.39 18.13
C ARG A 650 10.19 34.72 18.76
N PRO A 651 10.22 34.82 20.09
CA PRO A 651 10.67 36.02 20.78
C PRO A 651 12.20 36.07 20.77
N ALA A 652 12.78 37.11 20.15
CA ALA A 652 14.07 37.68 20.53
C ALA A 652 14.44 38.82 19.56
N ASP A 653 13.99 40.03 19.88
CA ASP A 653 14.83 41.22 19.71
C ASP A 653 14.50 42.18 20.85
N LEU A 654 15.42 42.21 21.80
CA LEU A 654 15.52 43.23 22.83
C LEU A 654 15.69 44.60 22.16
N ARG A 655 14.89 45.57 22.59
CA ARG A 655 15.42 46.89 22.91
C ARG A 655 14.92 47.28 24.30
N TYR A 656 15.78 47.08 25.28
CA TYR A 656 15.80 47.99 26.42
C TYR A 656 16.25 49.34 25.89
N ALA A 657 15.36 50.33 25.96
CA ALA A 657 15.73 51.72 26.00
C ALA A 657 14.90 52.34 27.13
N ASP A 658 15.65 52.71 28.16
CA ASP A 658 15.41 53.80 29.10
C ASP A 658 14.11 53.81 29.92
N VAL A 659 14.33 53.42 31.18
CA VAL A 659 13.64 53.98 32.34
C VAL A 659 13.93 55.48 32.35
N ASP A 660 12.94 56.30 32.01
CA ASP A 660 12.89 57.66 32.54
C ASP A 660 11.89 57.67 33.70
N GLU A 661 12.43 58.01 34.87
CA GLU A 661 11.71 58.45 36.04
C GLU A 661 10.79 59.63 35.67
N ALA A 662 9.51 59.56 36.03
CA ALA A 662 8.77 60.67 36.62
C ALA A 662 7.34 60.26 37.00
N ASP A 663 7.02 60.57 38.26
CA ASP A 663 5.71 60.95 38.78
C ASP A 663 4.70 59.85 39.11
N ALA A 664 5.01 59.18 40.22
CA ALA A 664 4.01 59.05 41.29
C ALA A 664 3.85 60.41 42.00
N ASP A 665 2.76 61.12 41.71
CA ASP A 665 2.07 62.03 42.63
C ASP A 665 0.67 62.35 42.07
N SER A 666 -0.31 61.50 42.36
CA SER A 666 -1.71 61.84 42.72
C SER A 666 -2.59 60.61 42.95
#